data_AF-A0A327ZH10-F1
#
_entry.id   AF-A0A327ZH10-F1
#
_cell.length_a   1.000
_cell.length_b   1.000
_cell.length_c   1.000
_cell.angle_alpha   90.00
_cell.angle_beta   90.00
_cell.angle_gamma   90.00
#
_symmetry.space_group_name_H-M   'P 1'
#
loop_
_entity.id
_entity.type
_entity.pdbx_description
1 polymer ?
#
loop_
_entity_poly.entity_id
_entity_poly.type
_entity_poly.pdbx_seq_one_letter_code
_entity_poly.pdbx_strand_id
1 'polypeptide(L)'
;MSVDMRRSGVPPRWSALLLGAVLGVTGTAVVADPAAAASFTKITRAAIDPSLTVGRGASVAFLEQEAEHATTNGTVIGPGRTAYTLPAEASGRSAVTLDPGEWVEFTLPRAANAITVRYSIPDAPTGGGITAPLTVSTKHGTRTMRLTSQYSWLYNQYSFTNDPQADLLHPDWWITECACVPAATTPAPVITKPFRPAHFYDEQRLLLGRTYQAGDKIRLTGRSVPTTIDLLDSELVGLPKVDLTGVNVLLFGADPTGRKDAAPAIEKAIAYAKKAHRNVYLPPGVFQVNRHIVVDNVTITGAGNWYTIIRGREVALSTPAPDGSVHTGVGFYGKDAAEGGSRNVHLSGFAIQGDVRERIDTDQVNGVGGAMSDSTIDGLHIQHTKVGLWFDGPMSNVKVTNNVIVDQIADGLNFHTGVTGSLVRNNFVRNTGDDALAMWAEKTTNSGNVFDRNTVQTPTLANGIAIYGGHDTTVSNNLIADPIREGSALHAGTRFGAEPFTGHLRFTGNTTVRAGTYELNWNIGLGAIWMFALERSIDADVQVTGDNYLDNTYNAIMLVADWPVKDLYSINNIRFKDLKIDGTGTSVLSARAGGSASFENVDARNVGAAGVNNCGRFGFPPGGSEFSLTDLGGNDGGWLGPYVPNVITCNDRPTVVPPPAPSAW
;
A
#
# COMPACT_ATOMS: atom_id res chain seq x y z
N MET A 1 54.01 48.54 35.72
CA MET A 1 55.24 48.04 35.08
C MET A 1 54.80 47.22 33.88
N SER A 2 55.07 47.49 32.62
CA SER A 2 55.66 48.61 31.87
C SER A 2 55.07 48.43 30.46
N VAL A 3 54.38 49.43 29.90
CA VAL A 3 54.85 50.23 28.74
C VAL A 3 54.77 49.43 27.42
N ASP A 4 53.68 49.56 26.65
CA ASP A 4 53.46 50.52 25.52
C ASP A 4 53.61 49.76 24.18
N MET A 5 53.04 50.11 23.02
CA MET A 5 52.29 51.22 22.45
C MET A 5 51.86 50.65 21.06
N ARG A 6 50.73 50.97 20.43
CA ARG A 6 50.49 52.16 19.58
C ARG A 6 49.03 52.04 19.08
N ARG A 7 48.16 52.98 19.44
CA ARG A 7 47.85 54.28 18.75
C ARG A 7 46.97 54.07 17.52
N SER A 8 45.97 54.87 17.22
CA SER A 8 45.36 56.13 17.73
C SER A 8 44.35 56.50 16.64
N GLY A 9 43.16 57.07 16.86
CA GLY A 9 42.81 58.31 17.54
C GLY A 9 41.39 58.68 17.05
N VAL A 10 40.42 59.03 17.90
CA VAL A 10 40.27 60.29 18.68
C VAL A 10 39.80 61.46 17.78
N PRO A 11 38.83 62.33 18.18
CA PRO A 11 37.70 62.15 19.11
C PRO A 11 36.50 63.09 18.72
N PRO A 12 35.72 63.76 19.63
CA PRO A 12 34.28 63.97 19.43
C PRO A 12 33.91 65.46 19.29
N ARG A 13 32.62 65.76 19.21
CA ARG A 13 31.89 66.77 20.02
C ARG A 13 30.68 67.33 19.28
N TRP A 14 29.55 67.03 19.90
CA TRP A 14 28.32 67.81 20.02
C TRP A 14 28.49 69.32 19.84
N SER A 15 27.65 69.91 18.98
CA SER A 15 27.03 71.23 19.15
C SER A 15 25.82 71.36 18.23
N ALA A 16 24.82 72.10 18.71
CA ALA A 16 23.46 72.18 18.22
C ALA A 16 23.23 73.27 17.16
N LEU A 17 21.99 73.27 16.67
CA LEU A 17 21.16 74.39 16.18
C LEU A 17 21.11 74.73 14.67
N LEU A 18 19.83 74.72 14.23
CA LEU A 18 19.12 75.64 13.34
C LEU A 18 19.05 75.40 11.83
N LEU A 19 17.80 75.13 11.43
CA LEU A 19 17.04 75.60 10.26
C LEU A 19 17.74 75.68 8.90
N GLY A 20 17.20 74.90 7.96
CA GLY A 20 17.32 75.16 6.52
C GLY A 20 16.29 74.34 5.75
N ALA A 21 15.19 74.98 5.36
CA ALA A 21 14.17 74.40 4.50
C ALA A 21 14.75 74.10 3.11
N VAL A 22 14.59 72.87 2.60
CA VAL A 22 14.72 72.56 1.17
C VAL A 22 13.68 71.51 0.77
N LEU A 23 12.70 72.01 0.03
CA LEU A 23 11.92 71.43 -1.08
C LEU A 23 12.02 69.91 -1.28
N GLY A 24 10.85 69.26 -1.16
CA GLY A 24 10.66 67.86 -1.48
C GLY A 24 10.84 67.54 -2.96
N VAL A 25 11.59 66.48 -3.21
CA VAL A 25 11.39 65.56 -4.33
C VAL A 25 11.40 64.17 -3.72
N THR A 26 10.23 63.54 -3.64
CA THR A 26 10.07 62.15 -3.21
C THR A 26 10.65 61.23 -4.28
N GLY A 27 11.92 60.87 -4.14
CA GLY A 27 12.49 59.72 -4.82
C GLY A 27 11.93 58.45 -4.18
N THR A 28 10.96 57.81 -4.82
CA THR A 28 10.56 56.45 -4.47
C THR A 28 11.74 55.53 -4.74
N ALA A 29 12.44 55.12 -3.68
CA ALA A 29 13.33 53.97 -3.74
C ALA A 29 12.47 52.75 -4.11
N VAL A 30 12.68 52.22 -5.30
CA VAL A 30 12.17 50.90 -5.68
C VAL A 30 12.92 49.90 -4.81
N VAL A 31 12.34 49.53 -3.68
CA VAL A 31 12.74 48.34 -2.94
C VAL A 31 12.36 47.18 -3.85
N ALA A 32 13.36 46.54 -4.45
CA ALA A 32 13.14 45.28 -5.15
C ALA A 32 12.57 44.29 -4.12
N ASP A 33 11.37 43.77 -4.39
CA ASP A 33 10.81 42.66 -3.62
C ASP A 33 11.84 41.53 -3.56
N PRO A 34 12.13 40.98 -2.38
CA PRO A 34 12.92 39.76 -2.31
C PRO A 34 12.11 38.69 -3.05
N ALA A 35 12.67 38.18 -4.15
CA ALA A 35 12.08 37.08 -4.90
C ALA A 35 11.63 36.00 -3.92
N ALA A 36 10.31 35.75 -3.86
CA ALA A 36 9.74 34.72 -3.03
C ALA A 36 10.52 33.42 -3.29
N ALA A 37 11.21 32.91 -2.27
CA ALA A 37 11.86 31.61 -2.37
C ALA A 37 10.79 30.61 -2.82
N ALA A 38 11.00 29.95 -3.96
CA ALA A 38 10.03 29.02 -4.50
C ALA A 38 9.77 27.93 -3.46
N SER A 39 8.57 27.92 -2.88
CA SER A 39 8.14 26.85 -1.97
C SER A 39 8.05 25.56 -2.79
N PHE A 40 8.77 24.53 -2.37
CA PHE A 40 8.61 23.19 -2.96
C PHE A 40 7.20 22.66 -2.69
N THR A 41 6.68 21.79 -3.56
CA THR A 41 5.50 21.01 -3.21
C THR A 41 5.88 20.09 -2.05
N LYS A 42 5.03 20.01 -1.02
CA LYS A 42 5.32 19.29 0.22
C LYS A 42 5.68 17.83 -0.07
N ILE A 43 6.79 17.35 0.51
CA ILE A 43 7.14 15.93 0.50
C ILE A 43 6.28 15.23 1.55
N THR A 44 5.69 14.11 1.19
CA THR A 44 4.95 13.23 2.10
C THR A 44 5.55 11.84 2.14
N ARG A 45 5.14 11.06 3.14
CA ARG A 45 5.21 9.60 3.12
C ARG A 45 3.84 9.09 3.53
N ALA A 46 3.12 8.48 2.61
CA ALA A 46 1.72 8.13 2.81
C ALA A 46 0.87 9.34 3.24
N ALA A 47 0.97 10.43 2.48
CA ALA A 47 0.22 11.68 2.70
C ALA A 47 0.39 12.36 4.07
N ILE A 48 1.36 11.95 4.90
CA ILE A 48 1.69 12.62 6.16
C ILE A 48 3.11 13.14 6.18
N ASP A 49 3.41 13.99 7.18
CA ASP A 49 4.76 14.49 7.39
C ASP A 49 5.74 13.34 7.60
N PRO A 50 6.86 13.27 6.84
CA PRO A 50 7.86 12.24 7.02
C PRO A 50 8.39 12.12 8.46
N SER A 51 8.35 13.19 9.26
CA SER A 51 8.79 13.17 10.67
C SER A 51 7.94 12.24 11.56
N LEU A 52 6.70 11.95 11.17
CA LEU A 52 5.78 11.07 11.91
C LEU A 52 6.04 9.59 11.62
N THR A 53 6.87 9.27 10.63
CA THR A 53 7.13 7.90 10.16
C THR A 53 8.61 7.51 10.25
N VAL A 54 9.39 8.23 11.06
CA VAL A 54 10.83 7.99 11.21
C VAL A 54 11.11 6.55 11.65
N GLY A 55 11.99 5.87 10.92
CA GLY A 55 12.35 4.47 11.19
C GLY A 55 11.31 3.44 10.72
N ARG A 56 10.23 3.88 10.06
CA ARG A 56 9.12 3.04 9.60
C ARG A 56 9.03 3.02 8.08
N GLY A 57 8.50 1.93 7.53
CA GLY A 57 8.27 1.75 6.11
C GLY A 57 9.54 1.54 5.28
N ALA A 58 9.30 1.37 3.98
CA ALA A 58 10.35 1.17 3.00
C ALA A 58 11.14 2.45 2.73
N SER A 59 12.44 2.28 2.49
CA SER A 59 13.31 3.27 1.89
C SER A 59 13.21 3.15 0.37
N VAL A 60 12.52 4.11 -0.24
CA VAL A 60 12.28 4.17 -1.69
C VAL A 60 13.18 5.17 -2.40
N ALA A 61 13.37 4.99 -3.70
CA ALA A 61 14.23 5.86 -4.52
C ALA A 61 13.53 7.15 -4.97
N PHE A 62 12.21 7.26 -4.79
CA PHE A 62 11.40 8.41 -5.17
C PHE A 62 11.03 9.30 -3.96
N LEU A 63 10.52 10.50 -4.23
CA LEU A 63 9.83 11.35 -3.25
C LEU A 63 8.40 11.57 -3.71
N GLU A 64 7.47 11.28 -2.80
CA GLU A 64 6.03 11.43 -3.00
C GLU A 64 5.60 12.87 -2.73
N GLN A 65 4.73 13.39 -3.59
CA GLN A 65 4.11 14.72 -3.49
C GLN A 65 2.63 14.60 -3.83
N GLU A 66 1.74 14.89 -2.88
CA GLU A 66 0.29 14.85 -3.09
C GLU A 66 -0.18 16.01 -3.97
N ALA A 67 -1.14 15.77 -4.85
CA ALA A 67 -1.61 16.76 -5.82
C ALA A 67 -2.36 17.91 -5.16
N GLU A 68 -3.11 17.67 -4.08
CA GLU A 68 -3.84 18.68 -3.31
C GLU A 68 -2.91 19.65 -2.57
N HIS A 69 -1.63 19.31 -2.42
CA HIS A 69 -0.60 20.21 -1.90
C HIS A 69 0.15 20.98 -2.99
N ALA A 70 -0.12 20.71 -4.26
CA ALA A 70 0.50 21.38 -5.39
C ALA A 70 -0.34 22.59 -5.85
N THR A 71 0.28 23.50 -6.61
CA THR A 71 -0.48 24.61 -7.22
C THR A 71 -1.34 24.05 -8.34
N THR A 72 -2.62 24.42 -8.38
CA THR A 72 -3.54 23.93 -9.41
C THR A 72 -4.60 24.98 -9.77
N ASN A 73 -5.16 24.87 -10.97
CA ASN A 73 -6.41 25.52 -11.35
C ASN A 73 -7.55 24.51 -11.57
N GLY A 74 -7.34 23.23 -11.27
CA GLY A 74 -8.39 22.22 -11.23
C GLY A 74 -9.10 22.17 -9.88
N THR A 75 -9.91 21.15 -9.69
CA THR A 75 -10.75 21.00 -8.50
C THR A 75 -10.13 20.03 -7.50
N VAL A 76 -9.81 20.51 -6.29
CA VAL A 76 -9.45 19.62 -5.17
C VAL A 76 -10.69 18.86 -4.72
N ILE A 77 -10.60 17.53 -4.67
CA ILE A 77 -11.63 16.64 -4.13
C ILE A 77 -11.16 16.04 -2.81
N GLY A 78 -12.10 15.71 -1.93
CA GLY A 78 -11.80 15.18 -0.60
C GLY A 78 -11.46 16.25 0.45
N PRO A 79 -11.02 15.85 1.66
CA PRO A 79 -10.81 14.46 2.08
C PRO A 79 -12.12 13.67 2.21
N GLY A 80 -12.14 12.39 1.83
CA GLY A 80 -13.32 11.52 2.01
C GLY A 80 -12.95 10.06 2.24
N ARG A 81 -13.62 9.36 3.16
CA ARG A 81 -13.33 7.94 3.50
C ARG A 81 -14.45 6.96 3.13
N THR A 82 -15.49 7.45 2.48
CA THR A 82 -16.63 6.62 2.07
C THR A 82 -16.18 5.68 0.96
N ALA A 83 -16.24 4.37 1.21
CA ALA A 83 -15.93 3.35 0.21
C ALA A 83 -16.68 3.61 -1.10
N TYR A 84 -16.11 3.15 -2.22
CA TYR A 84 -16.66 3.32 -3.56
C TYR A 84 -16.74 4.77 -4.04
N THR A 85 -15.85 5.63 -3.54
CA THR A 85 -15.69 7.02 -4.00
C THR A 85 -14.25 7.32 -4.38
N LEU A 86 -14.05 8.19 -5.38
CA LEU A 86 -12.71 8.61 -5.82
C LEU A 86 -11.85 9.17 -4.67
N PRO A 87 -12.34 10.04 -3.76
CA PRO A 87 -11.52 10.51 -2.65
C PRO A 87 -11.09 9.41 -1.70
N ALA A 88 -11.92 8.37 -1.46
CA ALA A 88 -11.54 7.31 -0.54
C ALA A 88 -10.28 6.58 -0.98
N GLU A 89 -10.16 6.25 -2.27
CA GLU A 89 -8.99 5.53 -2.79
C GLU A 89 -7.79 6.42 -3.11
N ALA A 90 -7.90 7.74 -2.95
CA ALA A 90 -6.78 8.66 -3.07
C ALA A 90 -5.82 8.55 -1.86
N SER A 91 -4.51 8.72 -2.08
CA SER A 91 -3.54 8.91 -1.01
C SER A 91 -3.96 10.12 -0.17
N GLY A 92 -3.93 10.00 1.17
CA GLY A 92 -4.38 11.13 2.01
C GLY A 92 -5.88 11.44 1.91
N ARG A 93 -6.63 10.63 1.17
CA ARG A 93 -8.06 10.74 0.93
C ARG A 93 -8.48 11.94 0.07
N SER A 94 -7.53 12.61 -0.59
CA SER A 94 -7.74 13.82 -1.37
C SER A 94 -6.97 13.75 -2.69
N ALA A 95 -7.44 14.46 -3.70
CA ALA A 95 -6.79 14.49 -5.02
C ALA A 95 -7.19 15.77 -5.77
N VAL A 96 -6.71 15.94 -7.00
CA VAL A 96 -7.09 17.05 -7.88
C VAL A 96 -7.68 16.53 -9.18
N THR A 97 -8.95 16.82 -9.46
CA THR A 97 -9.58 16.55 -10.75
C THR A 97 -9.33 17.70 -11.72
N LEU A 98 -8.86 17.35 -12.92
CA LEU A 98 -8.54 18.26 -14.01
C LEU A 98 -9.53 18.05 -15.16
N ASP A 99 -10.35 19.04 -15.44
CA ASP A 99 -11.06 19.11 -16.72
C ASP A 99 -10.09 19.42 -17.87
N PRO A 100 -10.48 19.15 -19.15
CA PRO A 100 -9.71 19.55 -20.32
C PRO A 100 -9.13 20.97 -20.26
N GLY A 101 -7.79 21.07 -20.18
CA GLY A 101 -7.06 22.34 -20.10
C GLY A 101 -6.66 22.78 -18.69
N GLU A 102 -7.23 22.18 -17.65
CA GLU A 102 -6.80 22.38 -16.26
C GLU A 102 -5.52 21.61 -15.95
N TRP A 103 -4.81 22.07 -14.92
CA TRP A 103 -3.49 21.58 -14.58
C TRP A 103 -3.20 21.59 -13.08
N VAL A 104 -2.27 20.73 -12.69
CA VAL A 104 -1.58 20.74 -11.39
C VAL A 104 -0.07 20.81 -11.63
N GLU A 105 0.64 21.63 -10.85
CA GLU A 105 2.06 21.92 -11.02
C GLU A 105 2.85 21.61 -9.75
N PHE A 106 3.75 20.63 -9.88
CA PHE A 106 4.64 20.18 -8.83
C PHE A 106 5.97 20.91 -8.94
N THR A 107 6.47 21.41 -7.81
CA THR A 107 7.83 21.95 -7.69
C THR A 107 8.73 20.87 -7.10
N LEU A 108 9.74 20.45 -7.88
CA LEU A 108 10.60 19.33 -7.52
C LEU A 108 11.44 19.64 -6.27
N PRO A 109 11.47 18.74 -5.27
CA PRO A 109 12.20 18.99 -4.03
C PRO A 109 13.69 18.65 -4.14
N ARG A 110 14.06 17.81 -5.12
CA ARG A 110 15.44 17.41 -5.41
C ARG A 110 15.60 17.13 -6.90
N ALA A 111 16.83 16.81 -7.32
CA ALA A 111 17.08 16.40 -8.69
C ALA A 111 16.28 15.14 -9.07
N ALA A 112 15.67 15.15 -10.25
CA ALA A 112 14.88 14.04 -10.77
C ALA A 112 14.98 13.96 -12.29
N ASN A 113 14.93 12.76 -12.84
CA ASN A 113 14.90 12.51 -14.29
C ASN A 113 13.76 11.57 -14.70
N ALA A 114 12.95 11.14 -13.76
CA ALA A 114 11.77 10.32 -13.96
C ALA A 114 10.65 10.73 -13.00
N ILE A 115 9.41 10.47 -13.43
CA ILE A 115 8.22 10.63 -12.60
C ILE A 115 7.33 9.40 -12.71
N THR A 116 6.61 9.09 -11.64
CA THR A 116 5.41 8.25 -11.64
C THR A 116 4.23 9.12 -11.25
N VAL A 117 3.13 9.01 -11.97
CA VAL A 117 1.89 9.73 -11.67
C VAL A 117 0.83 8.69 -11.33
N ARG A 118 0.23 8.81 -10.14
CA ARG A 118 -0.98 8.05 -9.79
C ARG A 118 -2.20 8.88 -10.19
N TYR A 119 -3.08 8.28 -10.97
CA TYR A 119 -4.18 9.00 -11.63
C TYR A 119 -5.42 8.14 -11.73
N SER A 120 -6.55 8.78 -12.02
CA SER A 120 -7.78 8.13 -12.46
C SER A 120 -8.35 8.86 -13.67
N ILE A 121 -8.79 8.11 -14.67
CA ILE A 121 -9.61 8.61 -15.79
C ILE A 121 -10.90 7.77 -15.84
N PRO A 122 -12.00 8.28 -16.44
CA PRO A 122 -13.24 7.52 -16.56
C PRO A 122 -13.03 6.15 -17.22
N ASP A 123 -13.86 5.18 -16.85
CA ASP A 123 -14.02 3.95 -17.63
C ASP A 123 -14.85 4.21 -18.90
N ALA A 124 -14.82 3.27 -19.84
CA ALA A 124 -15.78 3.23 -20.93
C ALA A 124 -17.18 2.88 -20.40
N PRO A 125 -18.27 3.34 -21.03
CA PRO A 125 -19.64 3.09 -20.55
C PRO A 125 -20.01 1.60 -20.41
N THR A 126 -19.34 0.72 -21.16
CA THR A 126 -19.54 -0.74 -21.18
C THR A 126 -18.37 -1.50 -20.55
N GLY A 127 -17.51 -0.84 -19.79
CA GLY A 127 -16.30 -1.45 -19.25
C GLY A 127 -15.15 -1.56 -20.25
N GLY A 128 -14.01 -2.05 -19.77
CA GLY A 128 -12.83 -2.37 -20.59
C GLY A 128 -11.89 -1.19 -20.88
N GLY A 129 -12.13 -0.02 -20.27
CA GLY A 129 -11.21 1.11 -20.24
C GLY A 129 -11.18 1.98 -21.50
N ILE A 130 -10.64 3.18 -21.33
CA ILE A 130 -10.26 4.11 -22.40
C ILE A 130 -8.78 4.46 -22.27
N THR A 131 -8.26 5.21 -23.25
CA THR A 131 -6.95 5.86 -23.12
C THR A 131 -7.08 7.37 -23.29
N ALA A 132 -6.28 8.13 -22.55
CA ALA A 132 -6.30 9.60 -22.61
C ALA A 132 -4.87 10.18 -22.55
N PRO A 133 -4.58 11.29 -23.25
CA PRO A 133 -3.31 11.97 -23.13
C PRO A 133 -3.29 12.91 -21.93
N LEU A 134 -2.24 12.81 -21.10
CA LEU A 134 -1.85 13.80 -20.11
C LEU A 134 -0.64 14.55 -20.62
N THR A 135 -0.71 15.88 -20.65
CA THR A 135 0.45 16.70 -21.05
C THR A 135 1.36 16.92 -19.86
N VAL A 136 2.63 16.55 -19.99
CA VAL A 136 3.69 16.79 -19.01
C VAL A 136 4.56 17.94 -19.51
N SER A 137 4.41 19.11 -18.90
CA SER A 137 5.15 20.32 -19.27
C SER A 137 6.31 20.57 -18.31
N THR A 138 7.43 20.99 -18.88
CA THR A 138 8.66 21.34 -18.17
C THR A 138 9.23 22.62 -18.74
N LYS A 139 10.24 23.21 -18.09
CA LYS A 139 10.97 24.37 -18.63
C LYS A 139 11.66 24.11 -20.00
N HIS A 140 11.76 22.85 -20.42
CA HIS A 140 12.41 22.46 -21.68
C HIS A 140 11.42 21.93 -22.73
N GLY A 141 10.12 22.13 -22.53
CA GLY A 141 9.06 21.72 -23.46
C GLY A 141 8.11 20.70 -22.86
N THR A 142 7.28 20.13 -23.74
CA THR A 142 6.15 19.26 -23.37
C THR A 142 6.36 17.83 -23.85
N ARG A 143 5.89 16.87 -23.07
CA ARG A 143 5.76 15.45 -23.43
C ARG A 143 4.31 15.01 -23.23
N THR A 144 3.92 13.92 -23.87
CA THR A 144 2.61 13.29 -23.64
C THR A 144 2.82 11.99 -22.90
N MET A 145 2.15 11.86 -21.75
CA MET A 145 1.98 10.61 -21.02
C MET A 145 0.62 10.02 -21.44
N ARG A 146 0.59 8.76 -21.88
CA ARG A 146 -0.66 8.10 -22.27
C ARG A 146 -1.20 7.33 -21.07
N LEU A 147 -2.34 7.78 -20.55
CA LEU A 147 -3.09 7.18 -19.45
C LEU A 147 -4.05 6.12 -19.99
N THR A 148 -4.46 5.19 -19.14
CA THR A 148 -5.42 4.12 -19.42
C THR A 148 -6.32 3.85 -18.20
N SER A 149 -7.56 3.44 -18.42
CA SER A 149 -8.43 2.88 -17.37
C SER A 149 -8.63 1.38 -17.48
N GLN A 150 -7.90 0.71 -18.39
CA GLN A 150 -8.04 -0.73 -18.66
C GLN A 150 -7.71 -1.65 -17.47
N TYR A 151 -6.94 -1.14 -16.51
CA TYR A 151 -6.49 -1.84 -15.31
C TYR A 151 -7.11 -1.27 -14.03
N SER A 152 -8.03 -0.31 -14.19
CA SER A 152 -8.80 0.32 -13.12
C SER A 152 -10.26 -0.07 -13.28
N TRP A 153 -11.10 0.40 -12.35
CA TRP A 153 -12.55 0.22 -12.37
C TRP A 153 -12.98 -1.24 -12.32
N LEU A 154 -13.05 -1.74 -11.10
CA LEU A 154 -13.74 -2.98 -10.77
C LEU A 154 -15.13 -2.66 -10.22
N TYR A 155 -16.08 -3.55 -10.49
CA TYR A 155 -17.47 -3.41 -10.10
C TYR A 155 -17.96 -4.67 -9.39
N ASN A 156 -19.10 -4.54 -8.72
CA ASN A 156 -19.89 -5.63 -8.15
C ASN A 156 -19.30 -6.27 -6.88
N GLN A 157 -19.91 -7.38 -6.44
CA GLN A 157 -19.43 -8.22 -5.35
C GLN A 157 -18.14 -8.92 -5.74
N TYR A 158 -17.28 -9.27 -4.79
CA TYR A 158 -16.15 -10.17 -5.01
C TYR A 158 -16.63 -11.46 -5.73
N SER A 159 -15.96 -12.00 -6.75
CA SER A 159 -14.60 -11.65 -7.24
C SER A 159 -14.49 -10.43 -8.15
N PHE A 160 -15.51 -9.58 -8.21
CA PHE A 160 -15.56 -8.35 -9.02
C PHE A 160 -15.60 -8.63 -10.52
N THR A 161 -16.00 -7.63 -11.29
CA THR A 161 -16.04 -7.67 -12.75
C THR A 161 -15.62 -6.33 -13.32
N ASN A 162 -15.17 -6.32 -14.57
CA ASN A 162 -14.91 -5.09 -15.33
C ASN A 162 -16.14 -4.61 -16.14
N ASP A 163 -17.32 -5.22 -15.96
CA ASP A 163 -18.57 -4.79 -16.59
C ASP A 163 -19.40 -3.90 -15.63
N PRO A 164 -19.50 -2.57 -15.89
CA PRO A 164 -20.30 -1.66 -15.07
C PRO A 164 -21.81 -1.93 -15.15
N GLN A 165 -22.25 -2.70 -16.15
CA GLN A 165 -23.65 -3.05 -16.38
C GLN A 165 -23.99 -4.47 -15.91
N ALA A 166 -23.06 -5.19 -15.30
CA ALA A 166 -23.30 -6.53 -14.78
C ALA A 166 -24.47 -6.56 -13.77
N ASP A 167 -25.28 -7.62 -13.83
CA ASP A 167 -26.16 -7.98 -12.72
C ASP A 167 -25.33 -8.45 -11.52
N LEU A 168 -25.95 -8.57 -10.34
CA LEU A 168 -25.25 -9.08 -9.15
C LEU A 168 -24.57 -10.41 -9.47
N LEU A 169 -23.27 -10.51 -9.19
CA LEU A 169 -22.52 -11.76 -9.39
C LEU A 169 -22.98 -12.84 -8.42
N HIS A 170 -23.40 -12.43 -7.22
CA HIS A 170 -23.88 -13.30 -6.16
C HIS A 170 -25.22 -12.79 -5.59
N PRO A 171 -26.34 -12.97 -6.33
CA PRO A 171 -27.65 -12.54 -5.86
C PRO A 171 -28.15 -13.34 -4.65
N ASP A 172 -27.51 -14.47 -4.35
CA ASP A 172 -27.73 -15.34 -3.19
C ASP A 172 -26.93 -14.92 -1.95
N TRP A 173 -26.07 -13.92 -2.05
CA TRP A 173 -25.36 -13.36 -0.90
C TRP A 173 -26.14 -12.23 -0.24
N TRP A 174 -25.93 -12.05 1.05
CA TRP A 174 -26.45 -10.89 1.76
C TRP A 174 -25.69 -9.64 1.31
N ILE A 175 -26.41 -8.53 1.08
CA ILE A 175 -25.81 -7.23 0.77
C ILE A 175 -26.36 -6.12 1.67
N THR A 176 -25.49 -5.19 2.05
CA THR A 176 -25.78 -4.07 2.95
C THR A 176 -26.82 -3.12 2.37
N GLU A 177 -26.85 -2.94 1.06
CA GLU A 177 -27.67 -1.94 0.35
C GLU A 177 -29.17 -2.23 0.46
N CYS A 178 -29.57 -3.50 0.57
CA CYS A 178 -30.94 -3.88 0.86
C CYS A 178 -31.12 -4.50 2.26
N ALA A 179 -30.03 -4.69 3.01
CA ALA A 179 -29.99 -5.47 4.23
C ALA A 179 -30.65 -6.86 4.07
N CYS A 180 -30.46 -7.49 2.92
CA CYS A 180 -31.21 -8.65 2.48
C CYS A 180 -30.35 -9.57 1.61
N VAL A 181 -30.83 -10.80 1.40
CA VAL A 181 -30.37 -11.66 0.30
C VAL A 181 -31.29 -11.40 -0.91
N PRO A 182 -30.80 -10.77 -1.99
CA PRO A 182 -31.64 -10.34 -3.11
C PRO A 182 -32.49 -11.47 -3.72
N ALA A 183 -31.90 -12.64 -3.97
CA ALA A 183 -32.59 -13.80 -4.53
C ALA A 183 -33.68 -14.40 -3.62
N ALA A 184 -33.64 -14.08 -2.31
CA ALA A 184 -34.61 -14.54 -1.32
C ALA A 184 -35.65 -13.47 -0.93
N THR A 185 -35.60 -12.27 -1.53
CA THR A 185 -36.43 -11.12 -1.15
C THR A 185 -37.49 -10.85 -2.22
N THR A 186 -38.76 -10.69 -1.82
CA THR A 186 -39.88 -10.37 -2.73
C THR A 186 -40.59 -9.06 -2.33
N PRO A 187 -40.72 -8.09 -3.25
CA PRO A 187 -40.14 -8.06 -4.60
C PRO A 187 -38.60 -7.99 -4.54
N ALA A 188 -37.93 -8.48 -5.59
CA ALA A 188 -36.47 -8.40 -5.67
C ALA A 188 -36.02 -6.93 -5.60
N PRO A 189 -34.95 -6.61 -4.85
CA PRO A 189 -34.46 -5.24 -4.75
C PRO A 189 -33.90 -4.77 -6.09
N VAL A 190 -34.10 -3.48 -6.40
CA VAL A 190 -33.46 -2.83 -7.55
C VAL A 190 -32.12 -2.27 -7.11
N ILE A 191 -31.03 -2.81 -7.65
CA ILE A 191 -29.67 -2.35 -7.36
C ILE A 191 -29.22 -1.36 -8.43
N THR A 192 -28.75 -0.20 -7.99
CA THR A 192 -28.26 0.85 -8.91
C THR A 192 -26.93 0.44 -9.51
N LYS A 193 -26.79 0.61 -10.83
CA LYS A 193 -25.57 0.36 -11.60
C LYS A 193 -24.87 1.69 -11.95
N PRO A 194 -23.52 1.75 -12.02
CA PRO A 194 -22.60 0.68 -11.64
C PRO A 194 -22.66 0.39 -10.14
N PHE A 195 -22.63 -0.90 -9.77
CA PHE A 195 -22.71 -1.32 -8.38
C PHE A 195 -21.30 -1.46 -7.79
N ARG A 196 -21.05 -0.82 -6.64
CA ARG A 196 -19.77 -0.89 -5.89
C ARG A 196 -18.52 -0.67 -6.76
N PRO A 197 -18.41 0.45 -7.50
CA PRO A 197 -17.20 0.74 -8.26
C PRO A 197 -16.01 0.93 -7.33
N ALA A 198 -14.86 0.36 -7.66
CA ALA A 198 -13.63 0.39 -6.86
C ALA A 198 -12.40 0.28 -7.77
N HIS A 199 -11.20 0.33 -7.17
CA HIS A 199 -9.93 0.25 -7.90
C HIS A 199 -9.80 1.36 -8.95
N PHE A 200 -10.11 2.59 -8.54
CA PHE A 200 -10.28 3.73 -9.44
C PHE A 200 -8.99 4.25 -10.06
N TYR A 201 -7.87 4.04 -9.38
CA TYR A 201 -6.58 4.63 -9.73
C TYR A 201 -5.67 3.60 -10.43
N ASP A 202 -4.71 4.13 -11.17
CA ASP A 202 -3.62 3.43 -11.83
C ASP A 202 -2.36 4.31 -11.80
N GLU A 203 -1.19 3.74 -12.12
CA GLU A 203 0.07 4.46 -12.17
C GLU A 203 0.74 4.43 -13.54
N GLN A 204 1.22 5.60 -13.98
CA GLN A 204 1.98 5.73 -15.22
C GLN A 204 3.34 6.37 -14.98
N ARG A 205 4.38 5.65 -15.42
CA ARG A 205 5.79 6.04 -15.35
C ARG A 205 6.25 6.77 -16.60
N LEU A 206 7.12 7.77 -16.44
CA LEU A 206 7.73 8.52 -17.53
C LEU A 206 9.17 8.95 -17.21
N LEU A 207 10.12 8.52 -18.02
CA LEU A 207 11.46 9.15 -18.08
C LEU A 207 11.34 10.53 -18.71
N LEU A 208 11.88 11.56 -18.05
CA LEU A 208 11.86 12.95 -18.52
C LEU A 208 12.96 13.25 -19.55
N GLY A 209 13.87 12.31 -19.79
CA GLY A 209 14.95 12.37 -20.80
C GLY A 209 16.07 13.36 -20.50
N ARG A 210 16.05 13.99 -19.33
CA ARG A 210 17.11 14.83 -18.77
C ARG A 210 16.91 14.91 -17.25
N THR A 211 17.95 15.34 -16.54
CA THR A 211 17.88 15.59 -15.10
C THR A 211 17.47 17.03 -14.84
N TYR A 212 16.39 17.20 -14.08
CA TYR A 212 15.90 18.46 -13.53
C TYR A 212 16.48 18.66 -12.13
N GLN A 213 16.50 19.90 -11.65
CA GLN A 213 17.03 20.27 -10.34
C GLN A 213 15.90 20.54 -9.34
N ALA A 214 16.25 20.64 -8.06
CA ALA A 214 15.33 21.17 -7.06
C ALA A 214 14.82 22.56 -7.50
N GLY A 215 13.51 22.80 -7.36
CA GLY A 215 12.84 24.03 -7.76
C GLY A 215 12.32 24.04 -9.19
N ASP A 216 12.74 23.08 -10.03
CA ASP A 216 12.16 22.92 -11.36
C ASP A 216 10.69 22.46 -11.25
N LYS A 217 9.87 22.92 -12.20
CA LYS A 217 8.43 22.67 -12.22
C LYS A 217 8.06 21.57 -13.22
N ILE A 218 7.22 20.64 -12.78
CA ILE A 218 6.56 19.64 -13.61
C ILE A 218 5.06 19.90 -13.56
N ARG A 219 4.48 20.30 -14.69
CA ARG A 219 3.04 20.56 -14.80
C ARG A 219 2.34 19.43 -15.54
N LEU A 220 1.30 18.89 -14.95
CA LEU A 220 0.40 17.91 -15.54
C LEU A 220 -0.88 18.62 -16.00
N THR A 221 -1.29 18.45 -17.26
CA THR A 221 -2.46 19.12 -17.83
C THR A 221 -3.41 18.11 -18.48
N GLY A 222 -4.66 18.09 -18.00
CA GLY A 222 -5.75 17.27 -18.56
C GLY A 222 -6.11 17.73 -19.97
N ARG A 223 -6.60 16.82 -20.82
CA ARG A 223 -6.81 17.10 -22.25
C ARG A 223 -8.18 16.69 -22.80
N SER A 224 -8.50 15.41 -22.81
CA SER A 224 -9.67 14.89 -23.54
C SER A 224 -10.81 14.43 -22.64
N VAL A 225 -10.49 14.07 -21.39
CA VAL A 225 -11.44 13.59 -20.39
C VAL A 225 -11.06 14.18 -19.03
N PRO A 226 -12.01 14.28 -18.08
CA PRO A 226 -11.67 14.56 -16.69
C PRO A 226 -10.58 13.60 -16.22
N THR A 227 -9.53 14.14 -15.62
CA THR A 227 -8.37 13.39 -15.16
C THR A 227 -8.09 13.75 -13.72
N THR A 228 -8.27 12.80 -12.81
CA THR A 228 -7.91 12.98 -11.40
C THR A 228 -6.46 12.62 -11.20
N ILE A 229 -5.67 13.54 -10.67
CA ILE A 229 -4.29 13.34 -10.24
C ILE A 229 -4.29 13.19 -8.72
N ASP A 230 -3.80 12.05 -8.25
CA ASP A 230 -3.65 11.77 -6.82
C ASP A 230 -2.31 12.30 -6.32
N LEU A 231 -1.21 11.80 -6.88
CA LEU A 231 0.14 12.16 -6.47
C LEU A 231 1.15 12.07 -7.63
N LEU A 232 2.33 12.62 -7.38
CA LEU A 232 3.50 12.47 -8.22
C LEU A 232 4.70 11.99 -7.39
N ASP A 233 5.31 10.89 -7.83
CA ASP A 233 6.58 10.40 -7.32
C ASP A 233 7.72 10.88 -8.23
N SER A 234 8.70 11.58 -7.66
CA SER A 234 9.88 12.08 -8.39
C SER A 234 11.15 11.30 -8.06
N GLU A 235 11.83 10.78 -9.08
CA GLU A 235 12.98 9.89 -8.93
C GLU A 235 14.20 10.35 -9.75
N LEU A 236 15.39 10.17 -9.18
CA LEU A 236 16.66 10.25 -9.91
C LEU A 236 17.15 8.84 -10.27
N VAL A 237 16.75 8.39 -11.45
CA VAL A 237 17.09 7.07 -11.99
C VAL A 237 18.54 7.06 -12.46
N GLY A 238 19.33 6.11 -11.94
CA GLY A 238 20.72 5.88 -12.35
C GLY A 238 20.82 5.27 -13.76
N LEU A 239 22.00 5.26 -14.37
CA LEU A 239 22.21 4.67 -15.69
C LEU A 239 21.87 3.16 -15.72
N PRO A 240 21.48 2.61 -16.89
CA PRO A 240 21.25 1.17 -17.01
C PRO A 240 22.51 0.38 -16.65
N LYS A 241 22.35 -0.65 -15.83
CA LYS A 241 23.43 -1.59 -15.49
C LYS A 241 23.80 -2.43 -16.71
N VAL A 242 25.08 -2.76 -16.84
CA VAL A 242 25.61 -3.64 -17.88
C VAL A 242 26.31 -4.82 -17.22
N ASP A 243 25.83 -6.03 -17.49
CA ASP A 243 26.52 -7.26 -17.09
C ASP A 243 27.19 -7.89 -18.32
N LEU A 244 28.51 -7.74 -18.42
CA LEU A 244 29.32 -8.33 -19.50
C LEU A 244 29.64 -9.81 -19.26
N THR A 245 29.39 -10.31 -18.05
CA THR A 245 29.69 -11.70 -17.66
C THR A 245 28.47 -12.61 -17.83
N GLY A 246 27.28 -12.03 -17.71
CA GLY A 246 26.00 -12.69 -17.89
C GLY A 246 25.72 -13.12 -19.34
N VAL A 247 24.95 -14.18 -19.47
CA VAL A 247 24.44 -14.71 -20.73
C VAL A 247 23.35 -13.78 -21.24
N ASN A 248 23.69 -12.97 -22.25
CA ASN A 248 22.78 -11.99 -22.82
C ASN A 248 21.71 -12.68 -23.70
N VAL A 249 20.44 -12.48 -23.35
CA VAL A 249 19.29 -13.10 -24.06
C VAL A 249 19.18 -12.70 -25.53
N LEU A 250 19.75 -11.56 -25.93
CA LEU A 250 19.77 -11.14 -27.34
C LEU A 250 20.56 -12.11 -28.23
N LEU A 251 21.57 -12.79 -27.69
CA LEU A 251 22.35 -13.79 -28.41
C LEU A 251 21.53 -15.06 -28.73
N PHE A 252 20.38 -15.22 -28.08
CA PHE A 252 19.44 -16.32 -28.29
C PHE A 252 18.20 -15.89 -29.09
N GLY A 253 18.18 -14.66 -29.59
CA GLY A 253 17.11 -14.13 -30.44
C GLY A 253 15.97 -13.44 -29.68
N ALA A 254 16.15 -13.06 -28.41
CA ALA A 254 15.15 -12.28 -27.69
C ALA A 254 14.94 -10.91 -28.37
N ASP A 255 13.68 -10.51 -28.55
CA ASP A 255 13.32 -9.22 -29.16
C ASP A 255 13.14 -8.14 -28.09
N PRO A 256 14.02 -7.12 -28.01
CA PRO A 256 13.95 -6.06 -27.00
C PRO A 256 12.93 -4.96 -27.37
N THR A 257 12.22 -5.09 -28.50
CA THR A 257 11.16 -4.15 -28.90
C THR A 257 9.78 -4.57 -28.42
N GLY A 258 9.64 -5.80 -27.93
CA GLY A 258 8.39 -6.36 -27.42
C GLY A 258 7.39 -6.71 -28.52
N ARG A 259 7.84 -6.84 -29.79
CA ARG A 259 6.97 -7.19 -30.93
C ARG A 259 6.82 -8.71 -31.10
N LYS A 260 7.85 -9.47 -30.71
CA LYS A 260 7.86 -10.93 -30.77
C LYS A 260 8.02 -11.53 -29.38
N ASP A 261 7.44 -12.71 -29.18
CA ASP A 261 7.60 -13.49 -27.96
C ASP A 261 9.09 -13.82 -27.72
N ALA A 262 9.62 -13.34 -26.60
CA ALA A 262 10.99 -13.52 -26.16
C ALA A 262 11.17 -14.75 -25.26
N ALA A 263 10.08 -15.37 -24.79
CA ALA A 263 10.14 -16.50 -23.87
C ALA A 263 11.03 -17.66 -24.38
N PRO A 264 10.94 -18.12 -25.64
CA PRO A 264 11.82 -19.20 -26.12
C PRO A 264 13.31 -18.84 -26.09
N ALA A 265 13.66 -17.57 -26.29
CA ALA A 265 15.04 -17.10 -26.26
C ALA A 265 15.56 -17.00 -24.82
N ILE A 266 14.71 -16.51 -23.91
CA ILE A 266 15.02 -16.45 -22.47
C ILE A 266 15.22 -17.87 -21.91
N GLU A 267 14.34 -18.82 -22.22
CA GLU A 267 14.46 -20.22 -21.79
C GLU A 267 15.76 -20.88 -22.30
N LYS A 268 16.12 -20.63 -23.57
CA LYS A 268 17.42 -21.11 -24.13
C LYS A 268 18.62 -20.47 -23.44
N ALA A 269 18.55 -19.18 -23.14
CA ALA A 269 19.60 -18.48 -22.40
C ALA A 269 19.74 -19.05 -20.98
N ILE A 270 18.64 -19.32 -20.28
CA ILE A 270 18.63 -19.99 -18.96
C ILE A 270 19.29 -21.37 -19.05
N ALA A 271 18.89 -22.19 -20.01
CA ALA A 271 19.45 -23.53 -20.19
C ALA A 271 20.98 -23.49 -20.45
N TYR A 272 21.44 -22.56 -21.29
CA TYR A 272 22.86 -22.35 -21.53
C TYR A 272 23.60 -21.83 -20.30
N ALA A 273 23.03 -20.83 -19.61
CA ALA A 273 23.60 -20.21 -18.42
C ALA A 273 23.82 -21.23 -17.29
N LYS A 274 22.84 -22.12 -17.08
CA LYS A 274 22.97 -23.25 -16.13
C LYS A 274 24.15 -24.16 -16.48
N LYS A 275 24.30 -24.56 -17.76
CA LYS A 275 25.42 -25.39 -18.20
C LYS A 275 26.77 -24.68 -18.10
N ALA A 276 26.78 -23.36 -18.32
CA ALA A 276 27.98 -22.53 -18.29
C ALA A 276 28.32 -22.00 -16.88
N HIS A 277 27.49 -22.28 -15.87
CA HIS A 277 27.59 -21.72 -14.52
C HIS A 277 27.67 -20.18 -14.51
N ARG A 278 26.78 -19.54 -15.28
CA ARG A 278 26.70 -18.08 -15.41
C ARG A 278 25.28 -17.57 -15.13
N ASN A 279 25.18 -16.27 -14.87
CA ASN A 279 23.91 -15.57 -14.76
C ASN A 279 23.29 -15.36 -16.14
N VAL A 280 21.98 -15.10 -16.19
CA VAL A 280 21.28 -14.56 -17.36
C VAL A 280 21.21 -13.04 -17.23
N TYR A 281 21.49 -12.33 -18.32
CA TYR A 281 21.40 -10.88 -18.39
C TYR A 281 20.32 -10.46 -19.39
N LEU A 282 19.38 -9.66 -18.89
CA LEU A 282 18.32 -9.00 -19.64
C LEU A 282 18.73 -7.53 -19.86
N PRO A 283 19.17 -7.13 -21.08
CA PRO A 283 19.59 -5.75 -21.34
C PRO A 283 18.40 -4.79 -21.35
N PRO A 284 18.62 -3.47 -21.52
CA PRO A 284 17.54 -2.51 -21.73
C PRO A 284 16.65 -2.92 -22.91
N GLY A 285 15.33 -2.87 -22.72
CA GLY A 285 14.34 -3.29 -23.71
C GLY A 285 13.01 -3.67 -23.08
N VAL A 286 12.00 -3.81 -23.94
CA VAL A 286 10.72 -4.44 -23.61
C VAL A 286 10.71 -5.83 -24.24
N PHE A 287 10.54 -6.86 -23.44
CA PHE A 287 10.51 -8.25 -23.90
C PHE A 287 9.10 -8.80 -23.68
N GLN A 288 8.46 -9.25 -24.76
CA GLN A 288 7.14 -9.84 -24.65
C GLN A 288 7.26 -11.29 -24.13
N VAL A 289 6.51 -11.65 -23.10
CA VAL A 289 6.45 -13.01 -22.52
C VAL A 289 5.00 -13.30 -22.15
N ASN A 290 4.35 -14.24 -22.81
CA ASN A 290 2.92 -14.55 -22.62
C ASN A 290 2.67 -15.92 -21.98
N ARG A 291 3.64 -16.40 -21.18
CA ARG A 291 3.58 -17.65 -20.43
C ARG A 291 4.54 -17.59 -19.25
N HIS A 292 4.42 -18.53 -18.32
CA HIS A 292 5.34 -18.64 -17.19
C HIS A 292 6.71 -19.12 -17.66
N ILE A 293 7.76 -18.40 -17.25
CA ILE A 293 9.15 -18.85 -17.37
C ILE A 293 9.49 -19.65 -16.12
N VAL A 294 9.64 -20.96 -16.26
CA VAL A 294 10.03 -21.84 -15.13
C VAL A 294 11.51 -21.62 -14.81
N VAL A 295 11.80 -21.23 -13.56
CA VAL A 295 13.14 -20.91 -13.06
C VAL A 295 13.56 -21.85 -11.95
N ASP A 296 14.79 -22.33 -12.02
CA ASP A 296 15.37 -23.25 -11.03
C ASP A 296 16.90 -23.21 -11.15
N ASN A 297 17.60 -22.97 -10.04
CA ASN A 297 19.05 -22.84 -9.95
C ASN A 297 19.61 -21.85 -11.00
N VAL A 298 19.13 -20.61 -10.95
CA VAL A 298 19.47 -19.58 -11.94
C VAL A 298 19.41 -18.18 -11.32
N THR A 299 20.36 -17.33 -11.72
CA THR A 299 20.33 -15.89 -11.45
C THR A 299 19.96 -15.16 -12.74
N ILE A 300 18.94 -14.30 -12.70
CA ILE A 300 18.48 -13.46 -13.79
C ILE A 300 18.57 -12.00 -13.35
N THR A 301 19.36 -11.20 -14.07
CA THR A 301 19.56 -9.78 -13.78
C THR A 301 19.13 -8.91 -14.95
N GLY A 302 18.40 -7.83 -14.68
CA GLY A 302 18.08 -6.80 -15.64
C GLY A 302 18.98 -5.57 -15.52
N ALA A 303 18.85 -4.64 -16.46
CA ALA A 303 19.60 -3.39 -16.48
C ALA A 303 19.07 -2.33 -15.48
N GLY A 304 18.03 -2.65 -14.71
CA GLY A 304 17.26 -1.75 -13.86
C GLY A 304 15.78 -1.76 -14.27
N ASN A 305 14.86 -1.66 -13.31
CA ASN A 305 13.42 -1.79 -13.57
C ASN A 305 12.82 -0.64 -14.43
N TRP A 306 13.54 0.47 -14.60
CA TRP A 306 13.20 1.53 -15.55
C TRP A 306 13.63 1.22 -16.99
N TYR A 307 14.51 0.23 -17.19
CA TYR A 307 15.19 -0.05 -18.46
C TYR A 307 14.84 -1.42 -19.05
N THR A 308 14.71 -2.45 -18.22
CA THR A 308 14.34 -3.80 -18.64
C THR A 308 12.92 -4.10 -18.19
N ILE A 309 12.02 -4.32 -19.16
CA ILE A 309 10.60 -4.57 -18.93
C ILE A 309 10.24 -5.91 -19.55
N ILE A 310 9.75 -6.86 -18.74
CA ILE A 310 9.12 -8.09 -19.21
C ILE A 310 7.62 -7.86 -19.19
N ARG A 311 6.98 -7.87 -20.36
CA ARG A 311 5.55 -7.58 -20.51
C ARG A 311 4.83 -8.77 -21.11
N GLY A 312 3.68 -9.14 -20.55
CA GLY A 312 2.84 -10.20 -21.11
C GLY A 312 1.44 -9.75 -21.40
N ARG A 313 0.78 -10.50 -22.28
CA ARG A 313 -0.67 -10.53 -22.38
C ARG A 313 -1.19 -11.70 -21.56
N GLU A 314 -2.37 -11.53 -21.01
CA GLU A 314 -3.18 -12.66 -20.59
C GLU A 314 -3.63 -13.46 -21.82
N VAL A 315 -3.53 -14.78 -21.73
CA VAL A 315 -3.81 -15.70 -22.84
C VAL A 315 -4.74 -16.79 -22.34
N ALA A 316 -5.92 -16.88 -22.96
CA ALA A 316 -6.85 -17.97 -22.70
C ALA A 316 -6.26 -19.31 -23.15
N LEU A 317 -6.35 -20.31 -22.28
CA LEU A 317 -5.94 -21.67 -22.54
C LEU A 317 -7.07 -22.44 -23.21
N SER A 318 -6.73 -23.31 -24.17
CA SER A 318 -7.72 -24.17 -24.83
C SER A 318 -8.35 -25.20 -23.88
N THR A 319 -7.63 -25.53 -22.82
CA THR A 319 -8.05 -26.43 -21.74
C THR A 319 -7.47 -25.89 -20.43
N PRO A 320 -8.18 -25.98 -19.30
CA PRO A 320 -7.63 -25.58 -18.02
C PRO A 320 -6.30 -26.29 -17.72
N ALA A 321 -5.37 -25.57 -17.09
CA ALA A 321 -4.14 -26.13 -16.55
C ALA A 321 -4.43 -27.02 -15.32
N PRO A 322 -3.46 -27.85 -14.87
CA PRO A 322 -3.66 -28.74 -13.71
C PRO A 322 -4.06 -28.02 -12.41
N ASP A 323 -3.67 -26.76 -12.26
CA ASP A 323 -4.02 -25.88 -11.14
C ASP A 323 -5.42 -25.24 -11.27
N GLY A 324 -6.14 -25.53 -12.37
CA GLY A 324 -7.44 -24.97 -12.69
C GLY A 324 -7.40 -23.65 -13.47
N SER A 325 -6.21 -23.09 -13.75
CA SER A 325 -6.08 -21.86 -14.52
C SER A 325 -6.68 -22.04 -15.91
N VAL A 326 -7.53 -21.10 -16.32
CA VAL A 326 -8.07 -20.97 -17.67
C VAL A 326 -7.28 -19.94 -18.48
N HIS A 327 -6.44 -19.13 -17.84
CA HIS A 327 -5.50 -18.21 -18.50
C HIS A 327 -4.04 -18.44 -18.06
N THR A 328 -3.10 -17.99 -18.89
CA THR A 328 -1.68 -17.82 -18.53
C THR A 328 -1.23 -16.40 -18.92
N GLY A 329 -0.10 -15.96 -18.36
CA GLY A 329 0.43 -14.62 -18.62
C GLY A 329 1.94 -14.57 -18.43
N VAL A 330 2.48 -13.34 -18.38
CA VAL A 330 3.88 -13.16 -17.97
C VAL A 330 4.07 -13.66 -16.54
N GLY A 331 5.19 -14.31 -16.26
CA GLY A 331 5.59 -14.59 -14.89
C GLY A 331 6.89 -15.37 -14.82
N PHE A 332 7.57 -15.31 -13.67
CA PHE A 332 8.72 -16.16 -13.36
C PHE A 332 8.34 -17.11 -12.22
N TYR A 333 8.30 -18.40 -12.53
CA TYR A 333 7.72 -19.40 -11.63
C TYR A 333 8.74 -20.43 -11.18
N GLY A 334 8.75 -20.73 -9.89
CA GLY A 334 9.31 -21.96 -9.38
C GLY A 334 8.48 -23.15 -9.86
N LYS A 335 9.06 -24.35 -9.82
CA LYS A 335 8.28 -25.58 -10.01
C LYS A 335 7.28 -25.72 -8.87
N ASP A 336 6.24 -26.51 -9.10
CA ASP A 336 5.28 -26.87 -8.06
C ASP A 336 6.01 -27.58 -6.91
N ALA A 337 5.59 -27.32 -5.67
CA ALA A 337 6.17 -27.98 -4.50
C ALA A 337 6.01 -29.50 -4.57
N ALA A 338 4.91 -29.99 -5.14
CA ALA A 338 4.66 -31.41 -5.36
C ALA A 338 5.64 -32.06 -6.34
N GLU A 339 6.27 -31.28 -7.22
CA GLU A 339 7.31 -31.72 -8.16
C GLU A 339 8.73 -31.53 -7.61
N GLY A 340 8.85 -31.22 -6.32
CA GLY A 340 10.11 -30.98 -5.61
C GLY A 340 10.51 -29.51 -5.49
N GLY A 341 9.73 -28.59 -6.07
CA GLY A 341 9.99 -27.16 -6.04
C GLY A 341 11.27 -26.74 -6.78
N SER A 342 11.43 -25.43 -6.93
CA SER A 342 12.70 -24.83 -7.37
C SER A 342 13.60 -24.48 -6.19
N ARG A 343 14.86 -24.17 -6.49
CA ARG A 343 15.80 -23.62 -5.50
C ARG A 343 16.83 -22.69 -6.12
N ASN A 344 17.48 -21.86 -5.29
CA ASN A 344 18.61 -21.02 -5.70
C ASN A 344 18.27 -20.15 -6.92
N VAL A 345 17.09 -19.51 -6.86
CA VAL A 345 16.59 -18.59 -7.90
C VAL A 345 16.84 -17.16 -7.43
N HIS A 346 17.49 -16.35 -8.27
CA HIS A 346 17.78 -14.95 -7.95
C HIS A 346 17.30 -14.04 -9.07
N LEU A 347 16.23 -13.29 -8.84
CA LEU A 347 15.66 -12.35 -9.81
C LEU A 347 15.95 -10.92 -9.36
N SER A 348 16.52 -10.08 -10.22
CA SER A 348 16.71 -8.67 -9.87
C SER A 348 16.77 -7.68 -11.03
N GLY A 349 16.37 -6.44 -10.76
CA GLY A 349 16.65 -5.30 -11.64
C GLY A 349 15.86 -5.26 -12.94
N PHE A 350 14.62 -5.73 -12.98
CA PHE A 350 13.72 -5.58 -14.12
C PHE A 350 12.28 -5.34 -13.67
N ALA A 351 11.43 -4.89 -14.58
CA ALA A 351 9.99 -4.77 -14.35
C ALA A 351 9.22 -5.96 -14.94
N ILE A 352 8.10 -6.31 -14.31
CA ILE A 352 7.10 -7.26 -14.81
C ILE A 352 5.79 -6.47 -15.00
N GLN A 353 5.21 -6.55 -16.19
CA GLN A 353 3.94 -5.90 -16.52
C GLN A 353 2.98 -6.92 -17.11
N GLY A 354 1.91 -7.24 -16.37
CA GLY A 354 0.85 -8.10 -16.86
C GLY A 354 -0.16 -7.36 -17.74
N ASP A 355 -1.28 -8.03 -18.01
CA ASP A 355 -2.44 -7.49 -18.73
C ASP A 355 -3.75 -8.00 -18.10
N VAL A 356 -3.74 -8.18 -16.77
CA VAL A 356 -4.87 -8.72 -16.01
C VAL A 356 -5.83 -7.56 -15.71
N ARG A 357 -7.13 -7.75 -15.95
CA ARG A 357 -8.15 -6.69 -15.87
C ARG A 357 -9.37 -7.02 -15.01
N GLU A 358 -9.43 -8.23 -14.50
CA GLU A 358 -10.44 -8.71 -13.57
C GLU A 358 -9.84 -9.78 -12.67
N ARG A 359 -10.52 -10.12 -11.57
CA ARG A 359 -10.01 -11.14 -10.64
C ARG A 359 -10.65 -12.48 -10.94
N ILE A 360 -9.86 -13.37 -11.52
CA ILE A 360 -10.20 -14.80 -11.64
C ILE A 360 -9.28 -15.55 -10.67
N ASP A 361 -9.83 -15.98 -9.53
CA ASP A 361 -8.99 -16.51 -8.44
C ASP A 361 -8.23 -17.78 -8.82
N THR A 362 -8.80 -18.62 -9.68
CA THR A 362 -8.18 -19.85 -10.18
C THR A 362 -6.97 -19.60 -11.07
N ASP A 363 -6.86 -18.43 -11.72
CA ASP A 363 -5.80 -18.17 -12.68
C ASP A 363 -4.48 -17.80 -12.02
N GLN A 364 -3.41 -18.52 -12.37
CA GLN A 364 -2.06 -18.23 -11.93
C GLN A 364 -1.38 -17.15 -12.80
N VAL A 365 -2.01 -15.99 -12.99
CA VAL A 365 -1.45 -14.86 -13.78
C VAL A 365 -0.73 -13.84 -12.87
N ASN A 366 0.25 -14.33 -12.10
CA ASN A 366 1.01 -13.56 -11.12
C ASN A 366 2.39 -13.15 -11.66
N GLY A 367 3.01 -12.12 -11.08
CA GLY A 367 4.35 -11.69 -11.50
C GLY A 367 5.44 -12.71 -11.19
N VAL A 368 5.43 -13.25 -9.97
CA VAL A 368 6.30 -14.33 -9.51
C VAL A 368 5.45 -15.37 -8.78
N GLY A 369 5.71 -16.67 -8.99
CA GLY A 369 4.98 -17.69 -8.25
C GLY A 369 5.62 -19.07 -8.18
N GLY A 370 4.86 -20.05 -7.70
CA GLY A 370 5.32 -21.42 -7.42
C GLY A 370 6.22 -21.53 -6.19
N ALA A 371 6.90 -22.67 -6.02
CA ALA A 371 7.76 -22.94 -4.88
C ALA A 371 9.24 -22.71 -5.24
N MET A 372 9.97 -21.91 -4.46
CA MET A 372 11.42 -21.69 -4.70
C MET A 372 12.25 -21.46 -3.44
N SER A 373 12.86 -22.51 -2.88
CA SER A 373 13.69 -22.36 -1.66
C SER A 373 15.02 -21.64 -1.93
N ASP A 374 15.64 -21.08 -0.88
CA ASP A 374 16.97 -20.46 -0.94
C ASP A 374 17.10 -19.38 -2.04
N SER A 375 16.06 -18.56 -2.21
CA SER A 375 15.87 -17.70 -3.37
C SER A 375 15.73 -16.22 -2.99
N THR A 376 16.04 -15.31 -3.93
CA THR A 376 15.93 -13.86 -3.71
C THR A 376 15.22 -13.14 -4.85
N ILE A 377 14.23 -12.31 -4.52
CA ILE A 377 13.52 -11.44 -5.47
C ILE A 377 13.79 -9.99 -5.07
N ASP A 378 14.63 -9.29 -5.82
CA ASP A 378 15.19 -8.01 -5.40
C ASP A 378 15.07 -6.88 -6.43
N GLY A 379 14.51 -5.73 -6.03
CA GLY A 379 14.53 -4.53 -6.86
C GLY A 379 13.66 -4.60 -8.11
N LEU A 380 12.63 -5.45 -8.12
CA LEU A 380 11.67 -5.54 -9.21
C LEU A 380 10.63 -4.41 -9.15
N HIS A 381 10.01 -4.13 -10.29
CA HIS A 381 8.79 -3.34 -10.36
C HIS A 381 7.69 -4.20 -10.97
N ILE A 382 6.59 -4.46 -10.26
CA ILE A 382 5.55 -5.40 -10.68
C ILE A 382 4.22 -4.67 -10.73
N GLN A 383 3.50 -4.76 -11.85
CA GLN A 383 2.20 -4.13 -12.05
C GLN A 383 1.27 -4.93 -12.97
N HIS A 384 -0.04 -4.75 -12.81
CA HIS A 384 -1.10 -5.28 -13.68
C HIS A 384 -1.12 -6.80 -13.80
N THR A 385 -0.76 -7.48 -12.70
CA THR A 385 -0.90 -8.92 -12.51
C THR A 385 -2.05 -9.19 -11.53
N LYS A 386 -2.52 -10.45 -11.42
CA LYS A 386 -3.52 -10.79 -10.38
C LYS A 386 -2.92 -10.55 -9.00
N VAL A 387 -1.81 -11.22 -8.73
CA VAL A 387 -0.98 -11.05 -7.53
C VAL A 387 0.43 -10.67 -7.96
N GLY A 388 1.09 -9.82 -7.19
CA GLY A 388 2.48 -9.47 -7.47
C GLY A 388 3.41 -10.68 -7.31
N LEU A 389 3.37 -11.31 -6.14
CA LEU A 389 4.10 -12.54 -5.82
C LEU A 389 3.24 -13.55 -5.05
N TRP A 390 2.88 -14.68 -5.66
CA TRP A 390 2.10 -15.74 -5.02
C TRP A 390 2.95 -17.00 -4.85
N PHE A 391 3.44 -17.24 -3.64
CA PHE A 391 4.26 -18.40 -3.34
C PHE A 391 3.40 -19.53 -2.80
N ASP A 392 3.36 -20.66 -3.52
CA ASP A 392 2.74 -21.90 -3.06
C ASP A 392 3.84 -22.85 -2.56
N GLY A 393 3.98 -22.95 -1.23
CA GLY A 393 4.93 -23.86 -0.61
C GLY A 393 4.47 -25.33 -0.58
N PRO A 394 5.15 -26.20 0.21
CA PRO A 394 6.20 -25.86 1.16
C PRO A 394 7.50 -25.39 0.51
N MET A 395 8.12 -24.37 1.11
CA MET A 395 9.41 -23.81 0.69
C MET A 395 10.07 -23.04 1.85
N SER A 396 11.35 -22.71 1.71
CA SER A 396 12.09 -22.06 2.80
C SER A 396 13.14 -21.05 2.35
N ASN A 397 13.51 -20.14 3.26
CA ASN A 397 14.63 -19.21 3.10
C ASN A 397 14.53 -18.33 1.84
N VAL A 398 13.35 -17.75 1.60
CA VAL A 398 13.16 -16.77 0.52
C VAL A 398 13.25 -15.35 1.04
N LYS A 399 13.88 -14.48 0.26
CA LYS A 399 14.00 -13.06 0.55
C LYS A 399 13.39 -12.23 -0.58
N VAL A 400 12.35 -11.47 -0.27
CA VAL A 400 11.71 -10.53 -1.19
C VAL A 400 12.02 -9.11 -0.72
N THR A 401 12.90 -8.41 -1.43
CA THR A 401 13.45 -7.13 -0.98
C THR A 401 13.43 -6.02 -2.01
N ASN A 402 13.25 -4.77 -1.56
CA ASN A 402 13.42 -3.56 -2.37
C ASN A 402 12.52 -3.49 -3.61
N ASN A 403 11.41 -4.22 -3.65
CA ASN A 403 10.50 -4.25 -4.78
C ASN A 403 9.48 -3.11 -4.69
N VAL A 404 8.97 -2.69 -5.86
CA VAL A 404 7.80 -1.82 -6.01
C VAL A 404 6.68 -2.66 -6.64
N ILE A 405 5.59 -2.85 -5.91
CA ILE A 405 4.45 -3.69 -6.32
C ILE A 405 3.21 -2.78 -6.35
N VAL A 406 2.69 -2.50 -7.53
CA VAL A 406 1.58 -1.54 -7.68
C VAL A 406 0.49 -2.12 -8.56
N ASP A 407 -0.74 -1.65 -8.38
CA ASP A 407 -1.88 -1.90 -9.29
C ASP A 407 -2.12 -3.41 -9.51
N GLN A 408 -2.29 -4.13 -8.39
CA GLN A 408 -2.63 -5.55 -8.37
C GLN A 408 -4.13 -5.71 -8.18
N ILE A 409 -4.72 -6.69 -8.85
CA ILE A 409 -6.17 -6.95 -8.74
C ILE A 409 -6.52 -7.73 -7.46
N ALA A 410 -5.56 -8.44 -6.88
CA ALA A 410 -5.65 -9.11 -5.59
C ALA A 410 -4.44 -8.69 -4.73
N ASP A 411 -3.81 -9.66 -4.05
CA ASP A 411 -2.70 -9.42 -3.13
C ASP A 411 -1.47 -8.78 -3.80
N GLY A 412 -0.69 -8.04 -3.03
CA GLY A 412 0.66 -7.65 -3.46
C GLY A 412 1.64 -8.82 -3.39
N LEU A 413 1.66 -9.51 -2.25
CA LEU A 413 2.42 -10.73 -2.02
C LEU A 413 1.71 -11.64 -1.04
N ASN A 414 1.70 -12.95 -1.33
CA ASN A 414 1.21 -13.97 -0.39
C ASN A 414 2.24 -15.10 -0.20
N PHE A 415 2.57 -15.37 1.06
CA PHE A 415 3.21 -16.64 1.47
C PHE A 415 2.12 -17.65 1.79
N HIS A 416 1.74 -18.43 0.78
CA HIS A 416 0.72 -19.44 0.88
C HIS A 416 1.34 -20.82 1.19
N THR A 417 0.84 -21.42 2.26
CA THR A 417 1.07 -22.79 2.74
C THR A 417 2.53 -23.24 2.92
N GLY A 418 2.93 -23.57 4.15
CA GLY A 418 4.22 -24.19 4.43
C GLY A 418 5.47 -23.37 4.07
N VAL A 419 5.37 -22.03 4.00
CA VAL A 419 6.53 -21.16 3.77
C VAL A 419 7.25 -20.91 5.10
N THR A 420 8.57 -21.12 5.13
CA THR A 420 9.33 -21.05 6.39
C THR A 420 10.62 -20.23 6.30
N GLY A 421 11.03 -19.63 7.42
CA GLY A 421 12.31 -18.92 7.57
C GLY A 421 12.54 -17.82 6.53
N SER A 422 11.47 -17.19 6.04
CA SER A 422 11.49 -16.28 4.89
C SER A 422 11.27 -14.82 5.30
N LEU A 423 11.74 -13.89 4.48
CA LEU A 423 11.79 -12.45 4.75
C LEU A 423 11.16 -11.66 3.60
N VAL A 424 10.22 -10.78 3.94
CA VAL A 424 9.71 -9.73 3.04
C VAL A 424 10.09 -8.39 3.64
N ARG A 425 11.04 -7.68 3.02
CA ARG A 425 11.57 -6.46 3.61
C ARG A 425 11.82 -5.32 2.63
N ASN A 426 11.54 -4.09 3.07
CA ASN A 426 11.83 -2.88 2.31
C ASN A 426 11.11 -2.83 0.95
N ASN A 427 9.91 -3.40 0.86
CA ASN A 427 9.08 -3.33 -0.34
C ASN A 427 8.07 -2.18 -0.22
N PHE A 428 7.77 -1.54 -1.34
CA PHE A 428 6.70 -0.56 -1.48
C PHE A 428 5.53 -1.22 -2.21
N VAL A 429 4.34 -1.16 -1.62
CA VAL A 429 3.12 -1.74 -2.18
C VAL A 429 2.03 -0.67 -2.23
N ARG A 430 1.40 -0.47 -3.38
CA ARG A 430 0.29 0.51 -3.50
C ARG A 430 -0.83 -0.03 -4.38
N ASN A 431 -2.07 0.32 -4.05
CA ASN A 431 -3.24 0.04 -4.90
C ASN A 431 -3.44 -1.46 -5.20
N THR A 432 -3.50 -2.30 -4.15
CA THR A 432 -3.83 -3.73 -4.26
C THR A 432 -5.32 -3.96 -4.11
N GLY A 433 -5.87 -4.94 -4.82
CA GLY A 433 -7.28 -5.32 -4.77
C GLY A 433 -7.65 -6.35 -3.70
N ASP A 434 -6.70 -6.70 -2.83
CA ASP A 434 -6.85 -7.51 -1.61
C ASP A 434 -5.67 -7.18 -0.66
N ASP A 435 -5.36 -8.10 0.27
CA ASP A 435 -4.27 -8.02 1.23
C ASP A 435 -2.95 -7.62 0.56
N ALA A 436 -2.41 -6.45 0.91
CA ALA A 436 -1.19 -5.99 0.25
C ALA A 436 0.02 -6.91 0.52
N LEU A 437 0.15 -7.40 1.76
CA LEU A 437 1.10 -8.44 2.14
C LEU A 437 0.40 -9.48 3.05
N ALA A 438 0.43 -10.75 2.66
CA ALA A 438 -0.24 -11.82 3.38
C ALA A 438 0.69 -13.01 3.71
N MET A 439 0.44 -13.62 4.86
CA MET A 439 0.87 -15.00 5.15
C MET A 439 -0.36 -15.84 5.42
N TRP A 440 -0.61 -16.84 4.56
CA TRP A 440 -1.72 -17.75 4.72
C TRP A 440 -1.24 -19.18 4.98
N ALA A 441 -1.30 -19.60 6.25
CA ALA A 441 -0.94 -20.94 6.67
C ALA A 441 -2.05 -21.96 6.36
N GLU A 442 -2.54 -22.01 5.12
CA GLU A 442 -3.60 -22.94 4.70
C GLU A 442 -3.10 -24.39 4.81
N LYS A 443 -3.70 -25.21 5.68
CA LYS A 443 -3.42 -26.65 5.89
C LYS A 443 -2.00 -27.02 6.33
N THR A 444 -0.99 -26.19 6.04
CA THR A 444 0.42 -26.38 6.38
C THR A 444 0.94 -25.08 7.00
N THR A 445 1.45 -25.20 8.21
CA THR A 445 1.93 -24.08 9.01
C THR A 445 3.04 -23.30 8.32
N ASN A 446 2.83 -21.99 8.12
CA ASN A 446 3.90 -21.03 7.86
C ASN A 446 4.69 -20.80 9.15
N SER A 447 6.03 -20.77 9.11
CA SER A 447 6.83 -20.71 10.34
C SER A 447 8.09 -19.85 10.25
N GLY A 448 8.34 -19.00 11.26
CA GLY A 448 9.61 -18.26 11.36
C GLY A 448 9.78 -17.17 10.30
N ASN A 449 8.68 -16.64 9.77
CA ASN A 449 8.70 -15.63 8.71
C ASN A 449 8.65 -14.21 9.28
N VAL A 450 9.22 -13.26 8.52
CA VAL A 450 9.30 -11.85 8.92
C VAL A 450 8.86 -10.92 7.79
N PHE A 451 7.91 -10.04 8.08
CA PHE A 451 7.57 -8.89 7.24
C PHE A 451 8.07 -7.61 7.90
N ASP A 452 9.11 -7.00 7.34
CA ASP A 452 9.82 -5.90 8.00
C ASP A 452 10.06 -4.67 7.10
N ARG A 453 9.81 -3.47 7.63
CA ARG A 453 10.12 -2.19 6.94
C ARG A 453 9.50 -2.06 5.56
N ASN A 454 8.28 -2.56 5.34
CA ASN A 454 7.54 -2.35 4.10
C ASN A 454 6.64 -1.12 4.20
N THR A 455 6.41 -0.43 3.09
CA THR A 455 5.38 0.62 2.98
C THR A 455 4.20 0.06 2.18
N VAL A 456 2.99 0.20 2.70
CA VAL A 456 1.73 -0.16 2.05
C VAL A 456 0.84 1.07 1.98
N GLN A 457 0.27 1.35 0.80
CA GLN A 457 -0.69 2.43 0.59
C GLN A 457 -1.93 1.92 -0.17
N THR A 458 -3.10 2.36 0.27
CA THR A 458 -4.36 2.25 -0.48
C THR A 458 -4.75 0.83 -0.96
N PRO A 459 -4.69 -0.24 -0.14
CA PRO A 459 -5.36 -1.49 -0.51
C PRO A 459 -6.88 -1.23 -0.59
N THR A 460 -7.47 -1.50 -1.76
CA THR A 460 -8.87 -1.17 -2.07
C THR A 460 -9.88 -2.13 -1.46
N LEU A 461 -9.39 -3.27 -0.98
CA LEU A 461 -10.12 -4.30 -0.26
C LEU A 461 -9.16 -4.91 0.78
N ALA A 462 -9.73 -5.47 1.84
CA ALA A 462 -9.01 -6.26 2.83
C ALA A 462 -7.90 -5.45 3.53
N ASN A 463 -6.73 -6.04 3.76
CA ASN A 463 -5.77 -5.51 4.72
C ASN A 463 -4.49 -4.94 4.08
N GLY A 464 -3.77 -4.14 4.86
CA GLY A 464 -2.39 -3.81 4.51
C GLY A 464 -1.45 -4.99 4.75
N ILE A 465 -1.44 -5.53 5.97
CA ILE A 465 -0.70 -6.75 6.30
C ILE A 465 -1.63 -7.72 7.03
N ALA A 466 -1.79 -8.93 6.47
CA ALA A 466 -2.64 -9.98 7.05
C ALA A 466 -1.83 -11.24 7.38
N ILE A 467 -2.00 -11.74 8.60
CA ILE A 467 -1.47 -13.03 9.03
C ILE A 467 -2.65 -13.96 9.33
N TYR A 468 -2.74 -15.06 8.60
CA TYR A 468 -3.72 -16.12 8.82
C TYR A 468 -3.02 -17.36 9.38
N GLY A 469 -3.10 -17.54 10.69
CA GLY A 469 -2.46 -18.66 11.38
C GLY A 469 -0.93 -18.64 11.36
N GLY A 470 -0.31 -19.76 11.71
CA GLY A 470 1.14 -19.96 11.61
C GLY A 470 1.89 -20.00 12.94
N HIS A 471 3.22 -20.15 12.86
CA HIS A 471 4.12 -20.30 14.00
C HIS A 471 5.25 -19.25 13.94
N ASP A 472 5.61 -18.67 15.07
CA ASP A 472 6.76 -17.77 15.20
C ASP A 472 6.88 -16.66 14.12
N THR A 473 5.83 -15.87 13.93
CA THR A 473 5.78 -14.82 12.90
C THR A 473 6.05 -13.43 13.49
N THR A 474 6.77 -12.58 12.74
CA THR A 474 7.02 -11.17 13.12
C THR A 474 6.66 -10.19 11.99
N VAL A 475 5.91 -9.15 12.34
CA VAL A 475 5.53 -8.01 11.48
C VAL A 475 6.08 -6.73 12.11
N SER A 476 7.11 -6.13 11.54
CA SER A 476 7.84 -5.05 12.20
C SER A 476 8.18 -3.84 11.33
N ASN A 477 8.22 -2.66 11.95
CA ASN A 477 8.75 -1.44 11.32
C ASN A 477 8.04 -1.03 10.01
N ASN A 478 6.83 -1.53 9.75
CA ASN A 478 6.10 -1.23 8.51
C ASN A 478 5.37 0.13 8.62
N LEU A 479 5.10 0.76 7.48
CA LEU A 479 4.23 1.92 7.34
C LEU A 479 3.02 1.50 6.50
N ILE A 480 1.82 1.55 7.04
CA ILE A 480 0.61 1.13 6.34
C ILE A 480 -0.40 2.27 6.37
N ALA A 481 -0.87 2.68 5.21
CA ALA A 481 -1.81 3.77 5.11
C ALA A 481 -2.97 3.47 4.18
N ASP A 482 -4.07 4.13 4.51
CA ASP A 482 -5.20 4.30 3.63
C ASP A 482 -5.97 3.03 3.18
N PRO A 483 -6.13 1.95 3.99
CA PRO A 483 -7.01 0.85 3.60
C PRO A 483 -8.45 1.34 3.40
N ILE A 484 -9.22 0.70 2.51
CA ILE A 484 -10.51 1.25 2.05
C ILE A 484 -11.73 0.59 2.70
N ARG A 485 -11.84 -0.74 2.65
CA ARG A 485 -13.03 -1.47 3.11
C ARG A 485 -12.73 -2.93 3.41
N GLU A 486 -13.57 -3.53 4.26
CA GLU A 486 -13.60 -4.99 4.53
C GLU A 486 -12.25 -5.59 5.00
N GLY A 487 -11.42 -4.74 5.61
CA GLY A 487 -10.15 -5.06 6.24
C GLY A 487 -9.43 -3.77 6.62
N SER A 488 -8.27 -3.87 7.27
CA SER A 488 -7.58 -2.67 7.79
C SER A 488 -6.05 -2.78 7.75
N ALA A 489 -5.33 -1.90 8.44
CA ALA A 489 -3.90 -1.82 8.26
C ALA A 489 -3.17 -3.11 8.69
N LEU A 490 -3.50 -3.65 9.88
CA LEU A 490 -2.89 -4.86 10.42
C LEU A 490 -3.96 -5.87 10.81
N HIS A 491 -3.76 -7.14 10.43
CA HIS A 491 -4.71 -8.21 10.70
C HIS A 491 -4.05 -9.49 11.21
N ALA A 492 -4.71 -10.12 12.19
CA ALA A 492 -4.45 -11.50 12.58
C ALA A 492 -5.77 -12.28 12.61
N GLY A 493 -5.91 -13.32 11.80
CA GLY A 493 -7.16 -14.08 11.66
C GLY A 493 -6.97 -15.58 11.75
N THR A 494 -7.93 -16.28 12.36
CA THR A 494 -8.05 -17.74 12.26
C THR A 494 -9.26 -18.07 11.39
N ARG A 495 -9.05 -17.95 10.07
CA ARG A 495 -10.06 -18.19 9.02
C ARG A 495 -9.40 -18.81 7.79
N PHE A 496 -10.22 -19.23 6.82
CA PHE A 496 -9.78 -19.74 5.52
C PHE A 496 -8.98 -21.04 5.63
N GLY A 497 -9.36 -21.93 6.54
CA GLY A 497 -8.66 -23.22 6.70
C GLY A 497 -7.23 -23.09 7.21
N ALA A 498 -6.89 -21.95 7.82
CA ALA A 498 -5.56 -21.71 8.37
C ALA A 498 -5.26 -22.61 9.59
N GLU A 499 -4.02 -23.06 9.68
CA GLU A 499 -3.46 -23.67 10.88
C GLU A 499 -3.49 -22.69 12.06
N PRO A 500 -3.63 -23.14 13.32
CA PRO A 500 -3.71 -22.23 14.47
C PRO A 500 -2.43 -21.40 14.64
N PHE A 501 -2.58 -20.23 15.27
CA PHE A 501 -1.43 -19.51 15.81
C PHE A 501 -0.76 -20.33 16.90
N THR A 502 0.56 -20.49 16.80
CA THR A 502 1.39 -21.21 17.78
C THR A 502 2.73 -20.49 17.94
N GLY A 503 3.48 -20.80 19.00
CA GLY A 503 4.69 -20.03 19.33
C GLY A 503 4.31 -18.56 19.58
N HIS A 504 5.03 -17.63 18.93
CA HIS A 504 4.70 -16.19 19.00
C HIS A 504 4.11 -15.60 17.70
N LEU A 505 3.31 -14.55 17.85
CA LEU A 505 2.98 -13.58 16.81
C LEU A 505 3.30 -12.18 17.32
N ARG A 506 4.22 -11.49 16.64
CA ARG A 506 4.67 -10.15 17.04
C ARG A 506 4.33 -9.09 16.01
N PHE A 507 3.64 -8.05 16.44
CA PHE A 507 3.58 -6.77 15.73
C PHE A 507 4.49 -5.80 16.49
N THR A 508 5.52 -5.27 15.85
CA THR A 508 6.52 -4.46 16.56
C THR A 508 6.95 -3.24 15.78
N GLY A 509 6.68 -2.07 16.34
CA GLY A 509 7.12 -0.80 15.79
C GLY A 509 6.49 -0.52 14.44
N ASN A 510 5.24 -0.87 14.18
CA ASN A 510 4.56 -0.48 12.96
C ASN A 510 3.98 0.93 13.09
N THR A 511 3.66 1.56 11.97
CA THR A 511 2.89 2.81 11.95
C THR A 511 1.74 2.67 10.98
N THR A 512 0.53 2.92 11.45
CA THR A 512 -0.67 2.94 10.63
C THR A 512 -1.20 4.36 10.52
N VAL A 513 -1.77 4.68 9.36
CA VAL A 513 -2.29 6.01 9.06
C VAL A 513 -3.65 5.87 8.39
N ARG A 514 -4.68 6.53 8.92
CA ARG A 514 -6.03 6.53 8.33
C ARG A 514 -6.61 5.13 8.13
N ALA A 515 -6.32 4.27 9.10
CA ALA A 515 -6.79 2.89 9.17
C ALA A 515 -8.14 2.77 9.91
N GLY A 516 -8.52 1.56 10.31
CA GLY A 516 -9.81 1.20 10.89
C GLY A 516 -10.94 1.51 9.93
N THR A 517 -11.16 0.67 8.91
CA THR A 517 -12.14 0.94 7.84
C THR A 517 -13.56 0.55 8.26
N TYR A 518 -14.54 0.78 7.39
CA TYR A 518 -15.88 0.24 7.58
C TYR A 518 -16.00 -1.19 7.04
N GLU A 519 -16.53 -2.10 7.86
CA GLU A 519 -16.89 -3.45 7.43
C GLU A 519 -18.39 -3.46 7.09
N LEU A 520 -18.69 -3.71 5.81
CA LEU A 520 -20.02 -3.53 5.25
C LEU A 520 -21.01 -4.61 5.69
N ASN A 521 -20.55 -5.83 5.92
CA ASN A 521 -21.39 -6.99 6.24
C ASN A 521 -21.90 -6.94 7.69
N TRP A 522 -21.04 -6.52 8.61
CA TRP A 522 -21.34 -6.35 10.02
C TRP A 522 -21.86 -4.95 10.34
N ASN A 523 -21.67 -4.00 9.42
CA ASN A 523 -22.11 -2.62 9.55
C ASN A 523 -21.49 -1.96 10.80
N ILE A 524 -20.18 -2.15 10.98
CA ILE A 524 -19.36 -1.65 12.09
C ILE A 524 -17.98 -1.19 11.61
N GLY A 525 -17.32 -0.40 12.45
CA GLY A 525 -15.95 0.04 12.22
C GLY A 525 -14.90 -0.94 12.71
N LEU A 526 -13.87 -1.20 11.90
CA LEU A 526 -12.71 -2.01 12.26
C LEU A 526 -11.68 -1.23 13.09
N GLY A 527 -10.72 -1.97 13.64
CA GLY A 527 -9.52 -1.43 14.27
C GLY A 527 -8.40 -1.18 13.25
N ALA A 528 -7.49 -0.25 13.54
CA ALA A 528 -6.24 -0.10 12.80
C ALA A 528 -5.43 -1.40 12.81
N ILE A 529 -5.40 -2.06 13.97
CA ILE A 529 -5.16 -3.49 14.09
C ILE A 529 -6.47 -4.19 14.48
N TRP A 530 -6.77 -5.31 13.82
CA TRP A 530 -7.91 -6.14 14.19
C TRP A 530 -7.59 -7.63 14.20
N MET A 531 -8.08 -8.31 15.23
CA MET A 531 -7.90 -9.75 15.42
C MET A 531 -9.24 -10.46 15.32
N PHE A 532 -9.31 -11.49 14.49
CA PHE A 532 -10.56 -12.14 14.12
C PHE A 532 -10.55 -13.65 14.37
N ALA A 533 -11.37 -14.08 15.33
CA ALA A 533 -11.63 -15.49 15.61
C ALA A 533 -12.88 -15.98 14.86
N LEU A 534 -12.70 -16.81 13.84
CA LEU A 534 -13.80 -17.41 13.06
C LEU A 534 -13.83 -18.94 13.17
N GLU A 535 -12.71 -19.61 12.96
CA GLU A 535 -12.65 -21.08 12.92
C GLU A 535 -11.98 -21.67 14.17
N ARG A 536 -11.28 -20.84 14.96
CA ARG A 536 -10.49 -21.23 16.12
C ARG A 536 -10.37 -20.06 17.11
N SER A 537 -9.95 -20.36 18.34
CA SER A 537 -9.52 -19.34 19.30
C SER A 537 -8.11 -18.83 18.96
N ILE A 538 -7.82 -17.60 19.38
CA ILE A 538 -6.48 -17.00 19.35
C ILE A 538 -5.93 -17.06 20.78
N ASP A 539 -5.11 -18.07 21.05
CA ASP A 539 -4.55 -18.36 22.39
C ASP A 539 -3.01 -18.37 22.41
N ALA A 540 -2.38 -18.00 21.30
CA ALA A 540 -0.93 -17.95 21.14
C ALA A 540 -0.30 -16.78 21.89
N ASP A 541 1.04 -16.74 21.93
CA ASP A 541 1.76 -15.58 22.42
C ASP A 541 1.69 -14.41 21.41
N VAL A 542 0.62 -13.61 21.49
CA VAL A 542 0.44 -12.41 20.65
C VAL A 542 0.87 -11.14 21.38
N GLN A 543 1.82 -10.42 20.78
CA GLN A 543 2.38 -9.18 21.32
C GLN A 543 2.36 -8.05 20.29
N VAL A 544 1.90 -6.88 20.70
CA VAL A 544 1.90 -5.64 19.93
C VAL A 544 2.73 -4.63 20.70
N THR A 545 3.84 -4.16 20.14
CA THR A 545 4.81 -3.35 20.89
C THR A 545 5.38 -2.20 20.10
N GLY A 546 5.32 -0.97 20.61
CA GLY A 546 5.96 0.19 19.97
C GLY A 546 5.23 0.72 18.72
N ASP A 547 3.98 0.28 18.49
CA ASP A 547 3.18 0.65 17.32
C ASP A 547 2.57 2.06 17.48
N ASN A 548 2.51 2.79 16.36
CA ASN A 548 1.84 4.09 16.29
C ASN A 548 0.58 3.99 15.41
N TYR A 549 -0.58 4.40 15.93
CA TYR A 549 -1.82 4.42 15.16
C TYR A 549 -2.31 5.86 15.01
N LEU A 550 -2.30 6.36 13.78
CA LEU A 550 -2.53 7.77 13.48
C LEU A 550 -3.82 7.95 12.67
N ASP A 551 -4.69 8.85 13.13
CA ASP A 551 -5.86 9.30 12.38
C ASP A 551 -6.85 8.17 11.99
N ASN A 552 -7.12 7.24 12.91
CA ASN A 552 -7.98 6.09 12.61
C ASN A 552 -9.45 6.51 12.40
N THR A 553 -10.12 5.93 11.41
CA THR A 553 -11.52 6.28 11.09
C THR A 553 -12.47 5.80 12.18
N TYR A 554 -12.28 4.58 12.67
CA TYR A 554 -13.11 4.01 13.74
C TYR A 554 -12.25 3.70 14.96
N ASN A 555 -11.89 2.43 15.18
CA ASN A 555 -11.17 2.00 16.37
C ASN A 555 -9.67 1.95 16.12
N ALA A 556 -8.87 2.06 17.18
CA ALA A 556 -7.45 1.80 17.09
C ALA A 556 -7.18 0.29 17.12
N ILE A 557 -7.83 -0.42 18.05
CA ILE A 557 -7.71 -1.87 18.25
C ILE A 557 -9.12 -2.50 18.22
N MET A 558 -9.26 -3.60 17.48
CA MET A 558 -10.48 -4.40 17.51
C MET A 558 -10.19 -5.89 17.71
N LEU A 559 -10.89 -6.51 18.65
CA LEU A 559 -10.82 -7.95 18.92
C LEU A 559 -12.23 -8.50 18.73
N VAL A 560 -12.43 -9.39 17.77
CA VAL A 560 -13.78 -9.82 17.35
C VAL A 560 -13.83 -11.33 17.10
N ALA A 561 -14.92 -11.94 17.54
CA ALA A 561 -15.32 -13.27 17.11
C ALA A 561 -16.57 -13.15 16.24
N ASP A 562 -16.69 -13.97 15.19
CA ASP A 562 -17.86 -13.90 14.33
C ASP A 562 -19.12 -14.32 15.10
N TRP A 563 -20.26 -13.71 14.78
CA TRP A 563 -21.48 -13.87 15.56
C TRP A 563 -21.93 -15.34 15.73
N PRO A 564 -21.95 -16.19 14.68
CA PRO A 564 -22.38 -17.59 14.79
C PRO A 564 -21.48 -18.45 15.68
N VAL A 565 -20.24 -18.03 15.93
CA VAL A 565 -19.22 -18.76 16.70
C VAL A 565 -18.75 -18.00 17.93
N LYS A 566 -19.43 -16.88 18.27
CA LYS A 566 -19.02 -15.96 19.34
C LYS A 566 -18.93 -16.60 20.71
N ASP A 567 -19.56 -17.75 20.92
CA ASP A 567 -19.55 -18.52 22.17
C ASP A 567 -18.62 -19.74 22.11
N LEU A 568 -18.11 -20.08 20.92
CA LEU A 568 -17.19 -21.20 20.69
C LEU A 568 -15.72 -20.78 20.80
N TYR A 569 -15.39 -19.60 20.26
CA TYR A 569 -14.02 -19.13 20.17
C TYR A 569 -13.77 -17.89 21.04
N SER A 570 -12.53 -17.69 21.43
CA SER A 570 -12.07 -16.57 22.27
C SER A 570 -10.75 -16.00 21.76
N ILE A 571 -10.45 -14.78 22.19
CA ILE A 571 -9.18 -14.10 21.93
C ILE A 571 -8.54 -13.82 23.29
N ASN A 572 -7.52 -14.58 23.65
CA ASN A 572 -6.98 -14.62 25.00
C ASN A 572 -5.56 -14.06 25.09
N ASN A 573 -5.29 -13.36 26.20
CA ASN A 573 -3.94 -12.96 26.62
C ASN A 573 -3.14 -12.14 25.59
N ILE A 574 -3.81 -11.25 24.86
CA ILE A 574 -3.14 -10.35 23.92
C ILE A 574 -2.43 -9.25 24.72
N ARG A 575 -1.17 -8.94 24.37
CA ARG A 575 -0.36 -7.97 25.11
C ARG A 575 -0.02 -6.77 24.25
N PHE A 576 -0.40 -5.59 24.71
CA PHE A 576 -0.13 -4.31 24.08
C PHE A 576 0.83 -3.52 24.96
N LYS A 577 1.92 -3.01 24.37
CA LYS A 577 2.95 -2.29 25.11
C LYS A 577 3.57 -1.14 24.32
N ASP A 578 3.78 0.01 24.92
CA ASP A 578 4.47 1.15 24.30
C ASP A 578 3.77 1.67 23.02
N LEU A 579 2.43 1.66 23.00
CA LEU A 579 1.66 2.15 21.85
C LEU A 579 1.43 3.66 21.93
N LYS A 580 1.38 4.30 20.76
CA LYS A 580 0.98 5.71 20.61
C LYS A 580 -0.20 5.85 19.68
N ILE A 581 -1.32 6.34 20.19
CA ILE A 581 -2.57 6.47 19.43
C ILE A 581 -2.94 7.95 19.33
N ASP A 582 -2.70 8.55 18.16
CA ASP A 582 -3.07 9.94 17.88
C ASP A 582 -4.29 9.97 16.97
N GLY A 583 -5.48 10.01 17.58
CA GLY A 583 -6.73 10.08 16.84
C GLY A 583 -7.34 8.72 16.55
N THR A 584 -8.55 8.53 17.06
CA THR A 584 -9.41 7.41 16.67
C THR A 584 -10.85 7.87 16.69
N GLY A 585 -11.58 7.65 15.60
CA GLY A 585 -12.92 8.22 15.46
C GLY A 585 -13.95 7.67 16.44
N THR A 586 -13.70 6.48 17.00
CA THR A 586 -14.52 5.88 18.05
C THR A 586 -13.67 5.56 19.28
N SER A 587 -13.25 4.31 19.47
CA SER A 587 -12.64 3.83 20.72
C SER A 587 -11.19 3.43 20.51
N VAL A 588 -10.40 3.50 21.58
CA VAL A 588 -9.06 2.89 21.59
C VAL A 588 -9.19 1.38 21.42
N LEU A 589 -10.07 0.75 22.19
CA LEU A 589 -10.34 -0.68 22.12
C LEU A 589 -11.83 -0.95 21.84
N SER A 590 -12.12 -1.76 20.83
CA SER A 590 -13.42 -2.43 20.63
C SER A 590 -13.27 -3.94 20.87
N ALA A 591 -13.77 -4.43 22.00
CA ALA A 591 -13.76 -5.85 22.36
C ALA A 591 -15.14 -6.48 22.12
N ARG A 592 -15.23 -7.39 21.15
CA ARG A 592 -16.43 -8.10 20.69
C ARG A 592 -16.16 -9.61 20.59
N ALA A 593 -15.48 -10.12 21.61
CA ALA A 593 -15.18 -11.54 21.80
C ALA A 593 -15.13 -11.81 23.30
N GLY A 594 -15.16 -13.08 23.72
CA GLY A 594 -14.67 -13.45 25.05
C GLY A 594 -13.15 -13.50 25.08
N GLY A 595 -12.56 -13.32 26.27
CA GLY A 595 -11.14 -13.54 26.50
C GLY A 595 -10.46 -12.41 27.29
N SER A 596 -9.25 -12.02 26.90
CA SER A 596 -8.48 -11.04 27.67
C SER A 596 -7.39 -10.30 26.90
N ALA A 597 -7.08 -9.08 27.36
CA ALA A 597 -5.91 -8.32 26.92
C ALA A 597 -5.26 -7.54 28.08
N SER A 598 -3.98 -7.25 27.94
CA SER A 598 -3.22 -6.40 28.89
C SER A 598 -2.54 -5.24 28.18
N PHE A 599 -2.42 -4.12 28.87
CA PHE A 599 -1.92 -2.86 28.33
C PHE A 599 -0.89 -2.25 29.28
N GLU A 600 0.31 -1.96 28.75
CA GLU A 600 1.40 -1.29 29.46
C GLU A 600 1.86 -0.09 28.63
N ASN A 601 1.92 1.11 29.21
CA ASN A 601 2.44 2.29 28.51
C ASN A 601 1.78 2.56 27.14
N VAL A 602 0.45 2.49 27.08
CA VAL A 602 -0.32 2.86 25.89
C VAL A 602 -0.90 4.25 26.07
N ASP A 603 -0.37 5.20 25.30
CA ASP A 603 -0.79 6.59 25.35
C ASP A 603 -1.78 6.87 24.22
N ALA A 604 -2.94 7.43 24.57
CA ALA A 604 -3.97 7.78 23.59
C ALA A 604 -4.42 9.24 23.75
N ARG A 605 -4.59 9.94 22.63
CA ARG A 605 -5.24 11.26 22.60
C ARG A 605 -6.20 11.36 21.41
N ASN A 606 -7.07 12.35 21.45
CA ASN A 606 -8.04 12.61 20.38
C ASN A 606 -8.99 11.40 20.12
N VAL A 607 -9.53 10.82 21.20
CA VAL A 607 -10.46 9.68 21.15
C VAL A 607 -11.89 10.20 20.97
N GLY A 608 -12.57 9.75 19.91
CA GLY A 608 -13.89 10.27 19.52
C GLY A 608 -15.07 9.76 20.35
N ALA A 609 -14.90 8.63 21.05
CA ALA A 609 -15.92 8.02 21.91
C ALA A 609 -15.31 7.53 23.24
N ALA A 610 -16.01 6.63 23.94
CA ALA A 610 -15.46 5.97 25.12
C ALA A 610 -14.15 5.25 24.79
N GLY A 611 -13.16 5.35 25.68
CA GLY A 611 -11.83 4.74 25.47
C GLY A 611 -11.91 3.24 25.19
N VAL A 612 -12.79 2.54 25.91
CA VAL A 612 -13.09 1.13 25.70
C VAL A 612 -14.57 0.94 25.35
N ASN A 613 -14.82 0.24 24.25
CA ASN A 613 -16.11 -0.33 23.87
C ASN A 613 -16.08 -1.85 24.10
N ASN A 614 -16.52 -2.31 25.27
CA ASN A 614 -16.45 -3.71 25.68
C ASN A 614 -17.84 -4.36 25.61
N CYS A 615 -18.05 -5.13 24.55
CA CYS A 615 -19.25 -5.92 24.29
C CYS A 615 -19.10 -7.39 24.71
N GLY A 616 -17.88 -7.86 24.95
CA GLY A 616 -17.64 -9.26 25.32
C GLY A 616 -18.24 -10.23 24.29
N ARG A 617 -18.97 -11.23 24.78
CA ARG A 617 -19.75 -12.17 23.95
C ARG A 617 -21.20 -11.72 23.74
N PHE A 618 -21.51 -10.48 24.11
CA PHE A 618 -22.86 -9.92 24.15
C PHE A 618 -23.81 -10.65 25.15
N GLY A 619 -23.26 -11.32 26.17
CA GLY A 619 -24.05 -11.97 27.22
C GLY A 619 -24.33 -11.08 28.44
N PHE A 620 -23.47 -10.07 28.67
CA PHE A 620 -23.65 -9.04 29.71
C PHE A 620 -23.97 -9.58 31.12
N PRO A 621 -23.19 -10.52 31.66
CA PRO A 621 -23.50 -11.11 32.95
C PRO A 621 -23.30 -10.09 34.10
N PRO A 622 -23.90 -10.33 35.29
CA PRO A 622 -23.78 -9.42 36.43
C PRO A 622 -22.34 -9.12 36.89
N GLY A 623 -21.39 -10.00 36.56
CA GLY A 623 -19.97 -9.87 36.90
C GLY A 623 -19.14 -9.02 35.93
N GLY A 624 -19.77 -8.36 34.94
CA GLY A 624 -19.09 -7.58 33.90
C GLY A 624 -18.92 -8.35 32.58
N SER A 625 -18.25 -7.74 31.62
CA SER A 625 -18.03 -8.33 30.30
C SER A 625 -17.25 -9.64 30.39
N GLU A 626 -17.50 -10.55 29.43
CA GLU A 626 -16.73 -11.78 29.22
C GLU A 626 -15.33 -11.53 28.62
N PHE A 627 -14.98 -10.26 28.36
CA PHE A 627 -13.65 -9.83 27.98
C PHE A 627 -12.99 -9.02 29.11
N SER A 628 -11.86 -9.51 29.62
CA SER A 628 -11.12 -8.85 30.70
C SER A 628 -9.93 -8.02 30.21
N LEU A 629 -9.61 -6.99 30.97
CA LEU A 629 -8.62 -5.97 30.72
C LEU A 629 -7.72 -5.85 31.93
N THR A 630 -6.42 -5.91 31.69
CA THR A 630 -5.40 -5.71 32.71
C THR A 630 -4.61 -4.44 32.41
N ASP A 631 -4.66 -3.49 33.34
CA ASP A 631 -3.79 -2.31 33.34
C ASP A 631 -2.47 -2.66 34.04
N LEU A 632 -1.37 -2.67 33.28
CA LEU A 632 -0.02 -2.94 33.78
C LEU A 632 0.74 -1.65 34.14
N GLY A 633 0.09 -0.49 34.05
CA GLY A 633 0.64 0.83 34.36
C GLY A 633 1.18 1.58 33.14
N GLY A 634 1.31 2.91 33.30
CA GLY A 634 1.83 3.81 32.27
C GLY A 634 0.84 4.21 31.17
N ASN A 635 -0.41 3.73 31.21
CA ASN A 635 -1.43 4.09 30.21
C ASN A 635 -1.93 5.54 30.44
N ASP A 636 -1.67 6.45 29.50
CA ASP A 636 -2.09 7.86 29.57
C ASP A 636 -3.21 8.21 28.58
N GLY A 637 -3.97 9.27 28.87
CA GLY A 637 -5.13 9.74 28.09
C GLY A 637 -6.48 9.36 28.68
N GLY A 638 -6.49 8.75 29.88
CA GLY A 638 -7.73 8.40 30.60
C GLY A 638 -8.58 7.33 29.93
N TRP A 639 -8.03 6.60 28.95
CA TRP A 639 -8.80 5.70 28.09
C TRP A 639 -9.06 4.32 28.69
N LEU A 640 -8.28 3.87 29.69
CA LEU A 640 -8.34 2.50 30.23
C LEU A 640 -8.90 2.38 31.66
N GLY A 641 -8.37 3.17 32.60
CA GLY A 641 -8.60 3.01 34.04
C GLY A 641 -10.08 2.82 34.47
N PRO A 642 -11.04 3.62 33.95
CA PRO A 642 -12.46 3.47 34.29
C PRO A 642 -13.11 2.16 33.83
N TYR A 643 -12.44 1.36 33.00
CA TYR A 643 -13.01 0.20 32.33
C TYR A 643 -12.47 -1.13 32.83
N VAL A 644 -11.45 -1.13 33.70
CA VAL A 644 -10.89 -2.34 34.30
C VAL A 644 -11.74 -2.88 35.46
N PRO A 645 -11.75 -4.21 35.70
CA PRO A 645 -11.14 -5.22 34.85
C PRO A 645 -12.01 -5.60 33.64
N ASN A 646 -13.30 -5.30 33.61
CA ASN A 646 -14.20 -5.79 32.56
C ASN A 646 -15.54 -5.03 32.50
N VAL A 647 -15.53 -3.70 32.64
CA VAL A 647 -16.76 -2.91 32.61
C VAL A 647 -17.46 -3.06 31.25
N ILE A 648 -18.79 -3.28 31.28
CA ILE A 648 -19.61 -3.36 30.07
C ILE A 648 -19.87 -1.94 29.58
N THR A 649 -19.42 -1.63 28.37
CA THR A 649 -19.59 -0.32 27.72
C THR A 649 -20.09 -0.43 26.30
N CYS A 650 -20.73 -1.56 25.98
CA CYS A 650 -21.10 -1.91 24.62
C CYS A 650 -21.97 -0.84 23.96
N ASN A 651 -21.40 -0.22 22.93
CA ASN A 651 -22.10 0.56 21.94
C ASN A 651 -21.86 -0.10 20.59
N ASP A 652 -22.92 -0.62 19.98
CA ASP A 652 -22.78 -1.38 18.74
C ASP A 652 -22.29 -0.50 17.58
N ARG A 653 -22.73 0.76 17.53
CA ARG A 653 -22.41 1.72 16.45
C ARG A 653 -22.22 3.13 17.01
N PRO A 654 -21.13 3.37 17.77
CA PRO A 654 -20.85 4.71 18.28
C PRO A 654 -20.71 5.70 17.13
N THR A 655 -21.18 6.92 17.34
CA THR A 655 -20.98 8.01 16.39
C THR A 655 -19.48 8.21 16.17
N VAL A 656 -19.09 8.29 14.90
CA VAL A 656 -17.71 8.54 14.51
C VAL A 656 -17.42 10.03 14.61
N VAL A 657 -16.39 10.41 15.34
CA VAL A 657 -15.88 11.78 15.43
C VAL A 657 -14.52 11.84 14.76
N PRO A 658 -14.39 12.42 13.57
CA PRO A 658 -13.09 12.52 12.88
C PRO A 658 -12.04 13.17 13.79
N PRO A 659 -10.87 12.54 14.00
CA PRO A 659 -9.82 13.14 14.79
C PRO A 659 -9.15 14.29 14.03
N PRO A 660 -8.45 15.22 14.73
CA PRO A 660 -7.58 16.19 14.09
C PRO A 660 -6.40 15.50 13.40
N ALA A 661 -5.69 16.24 12.54
CA ALA A 661 -4.46 15.76 11.93
C ALA A 661 -3.42 15.33 13.00
N PRO A 662 -2.69 14.22 12.79
CA PRO A 662 -1.74 13.71 13.76
C PRO A 662 -0.54 14.66 13.91
N SER A 663 0.05 14.66 15.09
CA SER A 663 1.20 15.52 15.42
C SER A 663 2.27 14.73 16.17
N ALA A 664 3.44 15.36 16.36
CA ALA A 664 4.51 14.74 17.15
C ALA A 664 4.05 14.44 18.58
N TRP A 665 4.61 13.37 19.16
CA TRP A 665 4.31 12.94 20.53
C TRP A 665 5.11 13.72 21.55
#